data_AF-K8N1W0-F1
#
_entry.id   AF-K8N1W0-F1
#
_cell.length_a   1.000
_cell.length_b   1.000
_cell.length_c   1.000
_cell.angle_alpha   90.00
_cell.angle_beta   90.00
_cell.angle_gamma   90.00
#
_symmetry.space_group_name_H-M   'P 1'
#
loop_
_entity.id
_entity.type
_entity.pdbx_description
1 polymer ?
#
loop_
_entity_poly.entity_id
_entity_poly.type
_entity_poly.pdbx_seq_one_letter_code
_entity_poly.pdbx_strand_id
1 'polypeptide(L)'
;MNLHQPLSVLPGVGPKSAEKFKKLGIETLEDLLLYFPFRYEDFKTRNVLELEDGEKAVISGLVATPANVQYYGYKRNRLRFSIKQGDQVIAVNFFNQPYLADKIEVQQTVAIFGKWDKAKGSLTGMKLLAQVEDDLQPVYRVMQGISQNSLVKLIKIAFNQGLDQLLEENLPQVLRDRYQLLSRSQAVQAMHFPRDLAEYKQALRRVKFEELLFFQLQLQVLKEENHDASQGISLAWDPEKMTERKKQLPFELTQAQENSLNEILTDMASPYHMNRLLQGDVGSGKTVVAGLAMYAAISAGKQAALMVPTEILAEQHKESLENLFPDLPVALLTGGLKAAEKREVLEEIASGTAQLIVGTHALIQEGVHYQDLGLVIIDEQHRFGVTQRRILREKGQNPDVLMMTATPIPRTLAITAFGDMDVSIIDQMPAGRKEIITRWVKHEQLEVVLDWLVKELAKGSQAYFISPLIEESEALDLKNALALQAELEAFFGQRARVSLLHGKMKSEEKETIMQAFKEHQIDVLVSTTVIEVGVNVPNATVMVIMDADRFGLSQLHQLRGRVGRGNKQSYAILVANPKTDSGKQRMKIMTETTNGFVLAEEDLKMRGSGEIFGTRQSGIPEFQVADLVEDYPILEEARKVASQIVTTPNWREHPDWHLLSLYLEKQEHLD
;
A
#
# COMPACT_ATOMS: atom_id res chain seq x y z
N MET A 1 -31.49 7.80 -28.96
CA MET A 1 -31.24 6.80 -27.90
C MET A 1 -30.78 7.55 -26.66
N ASN A 2 -30.99 6.99 -25.47
CA ASN A 2 -30.45 7.54 -24.22
C ASN A 2 -29.41 6.54 -23.68
N LEU A 3 -28.32 7.05 -23.10
CA LEU A 3 -27.22 6.26 -22.55
C LEU A 3 -27.65 5.28 -21.44
N HIS A 4 -28.71 5.59 -20.70
CA HIS A 4 -29.24 4.71 -19.63
C HIS A 4 -30.10 3.55 -20.15
N GLN A 5 -30.26 3.40 -21.47
CA GLN A 5 -31.01 2.29 -22.05
C GLN A 5 -30.22 0.96 -21.96
N PRO A 6 -30.90 -0.19 -21.88
CA PRO A 6 -30.23 -1.48 -21.87
C PRO A 6 -29.56 -1.80 -23.21
N LEU A 7 -28.50 -2.61 -23.15
CA LEU A 7 -27.73 -3.06 -24.32
C LEU A 7 -28.58 -3.74 -25.42
N SER A 8 -29.74 -4.30 -25.07
CA SER A 8 -30.65 -4.98 -26.01
C SER A 8 -31.20 -4.07 -27.11
N VAL A 9 -31.08 -2.75 -26.94
CA VAL A 9 -31.44 -1.75 -27.97
C VAL A 9 -30.43 -1.74 -29.12
N LEU A 10 -29.19 -2.20 -28.90
CA LEU A 10 -28.18 -2.26 -29.95
C LEU A 10 -28.41 -3.45 -30.90
N PRO A 11 -28.23 -3.22 -32.22
CA PRO A 11 -28.39 -4.28 -33.21
C PRO A 11 -27.34 -5.38 -32.97
N GLY A 12 -27.80 -6.63 -32.89
CA GLY A 12 -26.95 -7.80 -32.64
C GLY A 12 -26.87 -8.26 -31.18
N VAL A 13 -27.50 -7.52 -30.24
CA VAL A 13 -27.60 -7.93 -28.83
C VAL A 13 -29.01 -8.47 -28.52
N GLY A 14 -29.16 -9.79 -28.61
CA GLY A 14 -30.36 -10.46 -28.11
C GLY A 14 -30.42 -10.50 -26.57
N PRO A 15 -31.58 -10.85 -25.97
CA PRO A 15 -31.77 -10.88 -24.52
C PRO A 15 -30.76 -11.81 -23.81
N LYS A 16 -30.46 -12.97 -24.40
CA LYS A 16 -29.44 -13.90 -23.88
C LYS A 16 -28.01 -13.35 -23.92
N SER A 17 -27.71 -12.44 -24.86
CA SER A 17 -26.40 -11.79 -24.92
C SER A 17 -26.32 -10.66 -23.90
N ALA A 18 -27.41 -9.89 -23.72
CA ALA A 18 -27.50 -8.84 -22.70
C ALA A 18 -27.29 -9.41 -21.29
N GLU A 19 -27.89 -10.56 -20.96
CA GLU A 19 -27.64 -11.24 -19.66
C GLU A 19 -26.17 -11.59 -19.44
N LYS A 20 -25.42 -11.94 -20.50
CA LYS A 20 -23.99 -12.25 -20.37
C LYS A 20 -23.16 -10.99 -20.11
N PHE A 21 -23.49 -9.88 -20.77
CA PHE A 21 -22.82 -8.59 -20.55
C PHE A 21 -23.14 -8.01 -19.17
N LYS A 22 -24.35 -8.22 -18.66
CA LYS A 22 -24.70 -7.87 -17.27
C LYS A 22 -23.78 -8.53 -16.25
N LYS A 23 -23.35 -9.77 -16.48
CA LYS A 23 -22.37 -10.43 -15.59
C LYS A 23 -20.98 -9.77 -15.63
N LEU A 24 -20.63 -9.05 -16.70
CA LEU A 24 -19.41 -8.22 -16.78
C LEU A 24 -19.59 -6.83 -16.13
N GLY A 25 -20.75 -6.54 -15.54
CA GLY A 25 -21.09 -5.21 -15.03
C GLY A 25 -21.53 -4.22 -16.12
N ILE A 26 -21.83 -4.70 -17.34
CA ILE A 26 -22.25 -3.83 -18.45
C ILE A 26 -23.76 -4.01 -18.65
N GLU A 27 -24.56 -3.06 -18.16
CA GLU A 27 -26.02 -3.09 -18.23
C GLU A 27 -26.58 -2.08 -19.22
N THR A 28 -25.99 -0.90 -19.26
CA THR A 28 -26.42 0.26 -20.05
C THR A 28 -25.49 0.54 -21.24
N LEU A 29 -25.92 1.45 -22.12
CA LEU A 29 -25.06 1.95 -23.20
C LEU A 29 -23.91 2.81 -22.66
N GLU A 30 -24.11 3.50 -21.53
CA GLU A 30 -23.05 4.21 -20.82
C GLU A 30 -21.97 3.24 -20.33
N ASP A 31 -22.36 2.16 -19.64
CA ASP A 31 -21.42 1.16 -19.13
C ASP A 31 -20.56 0.56 -20.25
N LEU A 32 -21.16 0.36 -21.43
CA LEU A 32 -20.43 -0.16 -22.61
C LEU A 32 -19.34 0.79 -23.10
N LEU A 33 -19.63 2.09 -23.09
CA LEU A 33 -18.68 3.13 -23.51
C LEU A 33 -17.61 3.42 -22.45
N LEU A 34 -17.88 3.12 -21.18
CA LEU A 34 -16.93 3.28 -20.09
C LEU A 34 -16.17 1.98 -19.76
N TYR A 35 -16.46 0.88 -20.46
CA TYR A 35 -15.76 -0.39 -20.27
C TYR A 35 -14.42 -0.44 -21.00
N PHE A 36 -13.38 0.13 -20.39
CA PHE A 36 -12.08 0.32 -21.04
C PHE A 36 -11.25 -0.97 -21.21
N PRO A 37 -10.38 -1.02 -22.24
CA PRO A 37 -9.42 -2.11 -22.40
C PRO A 37 -8.29 -2.03 -21.35
N PHE A 38 -7.74 -3.19 -20.97
CA PHE A 38 -6.64 -3.26 -19.99
C PHE A 38 -5.25 -3.31 -20.64
N ARG A 39 -5.19 -3.56 -21.96
CA ARG A 39 -3.97 -3.48 -22.77
C ARG A 39 -4.31 -3.30 -24.24
N TYR A 40 -3.31 -2.91 -25.03
CA TYR A 40 -3.42 -2.87 -26.50
C TYR A 40 -2.41 -3.83 -27.09
N GLU A 41 -2.84 -4.54 -28.12
CA GLU A 41 -1.95 -5.31 -28.96
C GLU A 41 -1.56 -4.46 -30.17
N ASP A 42 -0.26 -4.24 -30.33
CA ASP A 42 0.30 -3.53 -31.47
C ASP A 42 0.36 -4.50 -32.66
N PHE A 43 -0.51 -4.29 -33.64
CA PHE A 43 -0.55 -5.07 -34.87
C PHE A 43 0.23 -4.43 -36.02
N LYS A 44 1.11 -3.45 -35.72
CA LYS A 44 2.03 -2.90 -36.73
C LYS A 44 2.89 -3.99 -37.32
N THR A 45 3.01 -3.95 -38.63
CA THR A 45 3.88 -4.86 -39.37
C THR A 45 5.33 -4.58 -38.99
N ARG A 46 6.04 -5.61 -38.52
CA ARG A 46 7.48 -5.55 -38.24
C ARG A 46 8.28 -6.25 -39.33
N ASN A 47 9.51 -5.79 -39.53
CA ASN A 47 10.46 -6.49 -40.36
C ASN A 47 10.99 -7.69 -39.59
N VAL A 48 11.01 -8.86 -40.23
CA VAL A 48 11.53 -10.10 -39.62
C VAL A 48 12.98 -9.97 -39.12
N LEU A 49 13.77 -9.07 -39.71
CA LEU A 49 15.17 -8.83 -39.33
C LEU A 49 15.31 -8.13 -37.97
N GLU A 50 14.27 -7.45 -37.50
CA GLU A 50 14.25 -6.71 -36.23
C GLU A 50 13.74 -7.56 -35.06
N LEU A 51 13.29 -8.79 -35.33
CA LEU A 51 12.65 -9.65 -34.33
C LEU A 51 13.65 -10.52 -33.56
N GLU A 52 13.46 -10.60 -32.24
CA GLU A 52 14.18 -11.53 -31.37
C GLU A 52 13.55 -12.94 -31.39
N ASP A 53 14.33 -13.96 -31.00
CA ASP A 53 13.83 -15.34 -30.99
C ASP A 53 12.70 -15.48 -29.96
N GLY A 54 11.56 -15.99 -30.42
CA GLY A 54 10.36 -16.18 -29.60
C GLY A 54 9.47 -14.95 -29.44
N GLU A 55 9.83 -13.81 -30.05
CA GLU A 55 9.00 -12.60 -30.09
C GLU A 55 7.68 -12.87 -30.87
N LYS A 56 6.58 -12.25 -30.42
CA LYS A 56 5.30 -12.29 -31.14
C LYS A 56 5.11 -10.98 -31.89
N ALA A 57 4.93 -11.06 -33.21
CA ALA A 57 4.77 -9.88 -34.05
C ALA A 57 3.84 -10.17 -35.23
N VAL A 58 3.39 -9.10 -35.89
CA VAL A 58 2.72 -9.16 -37.18
C VAL A 58 3.76 -9.07 -38.28
N ILE A 59 3.79 -10.08 -39.14
CA ILE A 59 4.62 -10.08 -40.35
C ILE A 59 3.68 -10.05 -41.55
N SER A 60 3.84 -9.05 -42.42
CA SER A 60 3.14 -8.96 -43.69
C SER A 60 4.05 -9.34 -44.84
N GLY A 61 3.53 -10.10 -45.79
CA GLY A 61 4.29 -10.44 -46.99
C GLY A 61 3.41 -11.01 -48.08
N LEU A 62 3.96 -11.08 -49.28
CA LEU A 62 3.30 -11.66 -50.45
C LEU A 62 3.42 -13.18 -50.39
N VAL A 63 2.30 -13.91 -50.49
CA VAL A 63 2.30 -15.38 -50.45
C VAL A 63 3.11 -15.92 -51.63
N ALA A 64 4.22 -16.59 -51.32
CA ALA A 64 5.20 -17.10 -52.27
C ALA A 64 4.93 -18.56 -52.66
N THR A 65 4.32 -19.35 -51.77
CA THR A 65 3.98 -20.75 -52.04
C THR A 65 2.54 -21.05 -51.62
N PRO A 66 1.84 -21.97 -52.33
CA PRO A 66 0.48 -22.33 -51.98
C PRO A 66 0.40 -23.02 -50.61
N ALA A 67 -0.73 -22.85 -49.94
CA ALA A 67 -1.00 -23.44 -48.64
C ALA A 67 -1.10 -24.97 -48.73
N ASN A 68 -0.26 -25.69 -47.98
CA ASN A 68 -0.23 -27.15 -47.93
C ASN A 68 -0.61 -27.65 -46.52
N VAL A 69 -1.67 -28.44 -46.41
CA VAL A 69 -2.12 -29.04 -45.14
C VAL A 69 -1.59 -30.47 -45.03
N GLN A 70 -0.77 -30.71 -44.01
CA GLN A 70 -0.26 -32.04 -43.66
C GLN A 70 -1.00 -32.57 -42.43
N TYR A 71 -1.55 -33.79 -42.52
CA TYR A 71 -2.26 -34.46 -41.44
C TYR A 71 -1.35 -35.47 -40.74
N TYR A 72 -1.26 -35.40 -39.41
CA TYR A 72 -0.37 -36.21 -38.57
C TYR A 72 -1.12 -37.12 -37.57
N GLY A 73 -2.45 -37.18 -37.67
CA GLY A 73 -3.32 -37.98 -36.78
C GLY A 73 -4.69 -37.34 -36.59
N TYR A 74 -5.55 -37.98 -35.78
CA TYR A 74 -6.90 -37.47 -35.50
C TYR A 74 -6.84 -36.07 -34.87
N LYS A 75 -7.44 -35.07 -35.53
CA LYS A 75 -7.42 -33.64 -35.17
C LYS A 75 -6.05 -32.95 -35.12
N ARG A 76 -4.97 -33.60 -35.58
CA ARG A 76 -3.63 -33.00 -35.67
C ARG A 76 -3.25 -32.72 -37.12
N ASN A 77 -3.23 -31.45 -37.50
CA ASN A 77 -2.78 -31.01 -38.81
C ASN A 77 -1.83 -29.82 -38.71
N ARG A 78 -1.03 -29.62 -39.75
CA ARG A 78 -0.18 -28.45 -39.91
C ARG A 78 -0.39 -27.88 -41.30
N LEU A 79 -0.82 -26.63 -41.37
CA LEU A 79 -0.87 -25.83 -42.58
C LEU A 79 0.47 -25.11 -42.74
N ARG A 80 1.12 -25.25 -43.89
CA ARG A 80 2.40 -24.61 -44.20
C ARG A 80 2.35 -23.87 -45.54
N PHE A 81 2.92 -22.68 -45.56
CA PHE A 81 3.17 -21.89 -46.76
C PHE A 81 4.36 -20.96 -46.50
N SER A 82 4.76 -20.18 -47.50
CA SER A 82 5.81 -19.18 -47.37
C SER A 82 5.31 -17.82 -47.82
N ILE A 83 5.77 -16.76 -47.16
CA ILE A 83 5.53 -15.37 -47.55
C ILE A 83 6.86 -14.70 -47.92
N LYS A 84 6.82 -13.70 -48.79
CA LYS A 84 7.95 -12.86 -49.16
C LYS A 84 7.78 -11.47 -48.57
N GLN A 85 8.71 -11.03 -47.72
CA GLN A 85 8.77 -9.69 -47.15
C GLN A 85 10.09 -9.04 -47.59
N GLY A 86 10.03 -8.09 -48.53
CA GLY A 86 11.23 -7.59 -49.22
C GLY A 86 11.94 -8.72 -49.98
N ASP A 87 13.22 -8.95 -49.69
CA ASP A 87 14.01 -10.05 -50.29
C ASP A 87 14.01 -11.34 -49.45
N GLN A 88 13.34 -11.34 -48.29
CA GLN A 88 13.32 -12.50 -47.39
C GLN A 88 12.12 -13.40 -47.67
N VAL A 89 12.37 -14.72 -47.72
CA VAL A 89 11.32 -15.75 -47.82
C VAL A 89 11.15 -16.42 -46.47
N ILE A 90 9.98 -16.28 -45.88
CA ILE A 90 9.67 -16.71 -44.51
C ILE A 90 8.70 -17.87 -44.57
N ALA A 91 9.05 -18.99 -43.93
CA ALA A 91 8.14 -20.13 -43.79
C ALA A 91 7.13 -19.87 -42.68
N VAL A 92 5.85 -20.07 -42.96
CA VAL A 92 4.73 -19.88 -42.02
C VAL A 92 4.08 -21.23 -41.74
N ASN A 93 3.85 -21.52 -40.46
CA ASN A 93 3.21 -22.75 -40.01
C ASN A 93 2.02 -22.44 -39.08
N PHE A 94 0.84 -22.98 -39.37
CA PHE A 94 -0.32 -22.99 -38.48
C PHE A 94 -0.61 -24.43 -38.02
N PHE A 95 -0.82 -24.63 -36.73
CA PHE A 95 -1.17 -25.93 -36.16
C PHE A 95 -2.67 -26.03 -35.91
N ASN A 96 -3.30 -27.12 -36.34
CA ASN A 96 -4.71 -27.45 -36.15
C ASN A 96 -5.70 -26.43 -36.76
N GLN A 97 -5.30 -25.68 -37.78
CA GLN A 97 -6.12 -24.66 -38.45
C GLN A 97 -6.18 -24.88 -39.97
N PRO A 98 -6.78 -25.99 -40.46
CA PRO A 98 -6.79 -26.32 -41.88
C PRO A 98 -7.72 -25.39 -42.68
N TYR A 99 -8.74 -24.80 -42.03
CA TYR A 99 -9.71 -23.87 -42.61
C TYR A 99 -9.10 -22.55 -43.14
N LEU A 100 -7.84 -22.27 -42.79
CA LEU A 100 -7.12 -21.11 -43.32
C LEU A 100 -6.57 -21.36 -44.73
N ALA A 101 -6.49 -22.62 -45.18
CA ALA A 101 -6.01 -22.95 -46.53
C ALA A 101 -6.82 -22.24 -47.62
N ASP A 102 -8.15 -22.20 -47.47
CA ASP A 102 -9.07 -21.57 -48.41
C ASP A 102 -8.96 -20.03 -48.45
N LYS A 103 -8.21 -19.44 -47.50
CA LYS A 103 -8.02 -17.99 -47.38
C LYS A 103 -6.63 -17.53 -47.82
N ILE A 104 -5.78 -18.43 -48.29
CA ILE A 104 -4.39 -18.15 -48.65
C ILE A 104 -4.23 -18.39 -50.15
N GLU A 105 -4.23 -17.30 -50.91
CA GLU A 105 -3.98 -17.32 -52.35
C GLU A 105 -2.56 -16.85 -52.67
N VAL A 106 -1.92 -17.49 -53.65
CA VAL A 106 -0.58 -17.11 -54.10
C VAL A 106 -0.64 -15.71 -54.72
N GLN A 107 0.40 -14.90 -54.51
CA GLN A 107 0.46 -13.49 -54.91
C GLN A 107 -0.46 -12.53 -54.13
N GLN A 108 -1.20 -13.02 -53.14
CA GLN A 108 -1.91 -12.15 -52.21
C GLN A 108 -0.96 -11.65 -51.11
N THR A 109 -1.08 -10.38 -50.74
CA THR A 109 -0.44 -9.87 -49.52
C THR A 109 -1.27 -10.26 -48.32
N VAL A 110 -0.65 -10.96 -47.38
CA VAL A 110 -1.29 -11.40 -46.13
C VAL A 110 -0.48 -10.92 -44.94
N ALA A 111 -1.16 -10.65 -43.83
CA ALA A 111 -0.52 -10.35 -42.56
C ALA A 111 -0.81 -11.44 -41.53
N ILE A 112 0.23 -11.88 -40.85
CA ILE A 112 0.16 -13.02 -39.93
C ILE A 112 0.73 -12.58 -38.61
N PHE A 113 -0.12 -12.66 -37.56
CA PHE A 113 0.34 -12.56 -36.19
C PHE A 113 0.82 -13.92 -35.72
N GLY A 114 2.05 -14.01 -35.26
CA GLY A 114 2.66 -15.27 -34.87
C GLY A 114 3.92 -15.10 -34.04
N LYS A 115 4.42 -16.23 -33.54
CA LYS A 115 5.69 -16.30 -32.79
C LYS A 115 6.83 -16.57 -33.77
N TRP A 116 7.85 -15.72 -33.75
CA TRP A 116 9.06 -15.89 -34.54
C TRP A 116 9.96 -16.96 -33.94
N ASP A 117 10.46 -17.89 -34.77
CA ASP A 117 11.46 -18.90 -34.42
C ASP A 117 12.70 -18.61 -35.28
N LYS A 118 13.68 -17.93 -34.68
CA LYS A 118 14.90 -17.47 -35.34
C LYS A 118 15.79 -18.64 -35.74
N ALA A 119 15.82 -19.70 -34.93
CA ALA A 119 16.60 -20.90 -35.20
C ALA A 119 16.10 -21.66 -36.46
N LYS A 120 14.79 -21.66 -36.69
CA LYS A 120 14.17 -22.31 -37.87
C LYS A 120 13.90 -21.36 -39.03
N GLY A 121 14.10 -20.05 -38.86
CA GLY A 121 13.73 -19.03 -39.84
C GLY A 121 12.25 -19.09 -40.21
N SER A 122 11.39 -19.34 -39.23
CA SER A 122 9.96 -19.61 -39.47
C SER A 122 9.05 -18.90 -38.50
N LEU A 123 7.88 -18.52 -38.98
CA LEU A 123 6.81 -17.94 -38.19
C LEU A 123 5.79 -19.02 -37.82
N THR A 124 5.56 -19.21 -36.53
CA THR A 124 4.41 -20.00 -36.06
C THR A 124 3.18 -19.10 -35.99
N GLY A 125 2.33 -19.20 -37.01
CA GLY A 125 1.12 -18.39 -37.16
C GLY A 125 0.08 -18.72 -36.09
N MET A 126 -0.41 -17.68 -35.43
CA MET A 126 -1.50 -17.76 -34.47
C MET A 126 -2.81 -17.25 -35.09
N LYS A 127 -2.74 -16.17 -35.87
CA LYS A 127 -3.91 -15.54 -36.52
C LYS A 127 -3.54 -14.99 -37.90
N LEU A 128 -4.37 -15.25 -38.89
CA LEU A 128 -4.33 -14.61 -40.21
C LEU A 128 -5.18 -13.33 -40.17
N LEU A 129 -4.61 -12.19 -40.58
CA LEU A 129 -5.26 -10.89 -40.62
C LEU A 129 -5.60 -10.57 -42.07
N ALA A 130 -6.89 -10.27 -42.34
CA ALA A 130 -7.38 -9.99 -43.68
C ALA A 130 -6.98 -8.59 -44.18
N GLN A 131 -6.74 -7.65 -43.26
CA GLN A 131 -6.20 -6.32 -43.48
C GLN A 131 -5.30 -5.97 -42.30
N VAL A 132 -4.16 -5.34 -42.56
CA VAL A 132 -3.42 -4.59 -41.55
C VAL A 132 -4.05 -3.21 -41.52
N GLU A 133 -4.92 -2.98 -40.55
CA GLU A 133 -5.09 -1.61 -40.09
C GLU A 133 -3.90 -1.37 -39.16
N ASP A 134 -3.15 -0.27 -39.36
CA ASP A 134 -2.02 0.16 -38.51
C ASP A 134 -2.54 0.65 -37.14
N ASP A 135 -3.46 -0.11 -36.54
CA ASP A 135 -4.25 0.29 -35.39
C ASP A 135 -3.89 -0.55 -34.17
N LEU A 136 -3.76 0.13 -33.03
CA LEU A 136 -3.68 -0.49 -31.72
C LEU A 136 -5.00 -1.21 -31.45
N GLN A 137 -4.98 -2.55 -31.35
CA GLN A 137 -6.21 -3.29 -31.05
C GLN A 137 -6.44 -3.35 -29.53
N PRO A 138 -7.58 -2.85 -29.04
CA PRO A 138 -7.91 -2.89 -27.63
C PRO A 138 -8.21 -4.32 -27.17
N VAL A 139 -7.68 -4.70 -26.00
CA VAL A 139 -7.94 -5.98 -25.35
C VAL A 139 -8.70 -5.76 -24.05
N TYR A 140 -9.90 -6.31 -23.97
CA TYR A 140 -10.81 -6.12 -22.84
C TYR A 140 -10.80 -7.31 -21.89
N ARG A 141 -11.21 -7.12 -20.63
CA ARG A 141 -11.49 -8.28 -19.77
C ARG A 141 -12.76 -8.96 -20.30
N VAL A 142 -12.72 -10.27 -20.57
CA VAL A 142 -13.86 -11.03 -21.09
C VAL A 142 -14.08 -12.29 -20.27
N MET A 143 -15.34 -12.68 -20.10
CA MET A 143 -15.73 -13.91 -19.43
C MET A 143 -16.08 -15.03 -20.41
N GLN A 144 -16.13 -16.26 -19.91
CA GLN A 144 -16.49 -17.44 -20.69
C GLN A 144 -17.85 -17.23 -21.38
N GLY A 145 -17.84 -17.30 -22.72
CA GLY A 145 -19.04 -17.12 -23.55
C GLY A 145 -19.20 -15.73 -24.18
N ILE A 146 -18.27 -14.79 -23.94
CA ILE A 146 -18.13 -13.52 -24.66
C ILE A 146 -16.76 -13.51 -25.35
N SER A 147 -16.73 -13.20 -26.65
CA SER A 147 -15.48 -13.08 -27.40
C SER A 147 -14.97 -11.64 -27.44
N GLN A 148 -13.65 -11.44 -27.51
CA GLN A 148 -13.04 -10.12 -27.73
C GLN A 148 -13.66 -9.42 -28.95
N ASN A 149 -13.71 -10.13 -30.08
CA ASN A 149 -14.23 -9.59 -31.34
C ASN A 149 -15.70 -9.16 -31.23
N SER A 150 -16.54 -9.89 -30.48
CA SER A 150 -17.94 -9.51 -30.30
C SER A 150 -18.09 -8.23 -29.48
N LEU A 151 -17.29 -8.06 -28.43
CA LEU A 151 -17.30 -6.86 -27.59
C LEU A 151 -16.79 -5.64 -28.37
N VAL A 152 -15.64 -5.77 -29.05
CA VAL A 152 -15.08 -4.70 -29.90
C VAL A 152 -16.08 -4.25 -30.97
N LYS A 153 -16.75 -5.20 -31.64
CA LYS A 153 -17.77 -4.88 -32.65
C LYS A 153 -18.94 -4.12 -32.05
N LEU A 154 -19.40 -4.52 -30.86
CA LEU A 154 -20.52 -3.87 -30.19
C LEU A 154 -20.17 -2.43 -29.80
N ILE A 155 -18.97 -2.22 -29.26
CA ILE A 155 -18.45 -0.88 -28.94
C ILE A 155 -18.36 -0.03 -30.22
N LYS A 156 -17.81 -0.58 -31.33
CA LYS A 156 -17.77 0.13 -32.63
C LYS A 156 -19.18 0.53 -33.12
N ILE A 157 -20.18 -0.33 -32.94
CA ILE A 157 -21.58 0.00 -33.28
C ILE A 157 -22.08 1.17 -32.45
N ALA A 158 -21.78 1.21 -31.14
CA ALA A 158 -22.17 2.31 -30.27
C ALA A 158 -21.57 3.66 -30.71
N PHE A 159 -20.28 3.70 -31.04
CA PHE A 159 -19.62 4.90 -31.59
C PHE A 159 -20.19 5.30 -32.96
N ASN A 160 -20.44 4.35 -33.86
CA ASN A 160 -21.02 4.65 -35.17
C ASN A 160 -22.44 5.23 -35.11
N GLN A 161 -23.17 4.98 -34.01
CA GLN A 161 -24.47 5.58 -33.75
C GLN A 161 -24.37 6.96 -33.06
N GLY A 162 -23.15 7.46 -32.81
CA GLY A 162 -22.90 8.75 -32.16
C GLY A 162 -23.25 8.76 -30.68
N LEU A 163 -23.29 7.60 -30.01
CA LEU A 163 -23.64 7.54 -28.59
C LEU A 163 -22.60 8.22 -27.70
N ASP A 164 -21.35 8.29 -28.13
CA ASP A 164 -20.27 9.02 -27.45
C ASP A 164 -20.52 10.52 -27.37
N GLN A 165 -21.30 11.10 -28.29
CA GLN A 165 -21.66 12.52 -28.29
C GLN A 165 -22.72 12.86 -27.25
N LEU A 166 -23.40 11.83 -26.71
CA LEU A 166 -24.38 11.98 -25.63
C LEU A 166 -23.72 11.99 -24.25
N LEU A 167 -22.41 11.73 -24.17
CA LEU A 167 -21.67 11.78 -22.91
C LEU A 167 -21.53 13.23 -22.45
N GLU A 168 -22.29 13.58 -21.42
CA GLU A 168 -22.19 14.89 -20.76
C GLU A 168 -20.82 15.04 -20.10
N GLU A 169 -20.22 16.22 -20.23
CA GLU A 169 -18.97 16.51 -19.54
C GLU A 169 -19.17 16.44 -18.02
N ASN A 170 -18.15 15.94 -17.32
CA ASN A 170 -18.19 15.77 -15.87
C ASN A 170 -17.03 16.48 -15.15
N LEU A 171 -16.07 17.01 -15.91
CA LEU A 171 -15.03 17.89 -15.38
C LEU A 171 -15.31 19.36 -15.77
N PRO A 172 -15.29 20.28 -14.79
CA PRO A 172 -15.38 21.71 -15.05
C PRO A 172 -14.38 22.20 -16.10
N GLN A 173 -14.80 23.19 -16.89
CA GLN A 173 -13.95 23.80 -17.93
C GLN A 173 -12.63 24.32 -17.33
N VAL A 174 -12.69 24.92 -16.13
CA VAL A 174 -11.51 25.43 -15.41
C VAL A 174 -10.45 24.34 -15.18
N LEU A 175 -10.85 23.11 -14.80
CA LEU A 175 -9.90 22.01 -14.61
C LEU A 175 -9.38 21.47 -15.94
N ARG A 176 -10.26 21.36 -16.95
CA ARG A 176 -9.86 20.91 -18.28
C ARG A 176 -8.83 21.84 -18.92
N ASP A 177 -9.02 23.15 -18.81
CA ASP A 177 -8.08 24.15 -19.34
C ASP A 177 -6.76 24.16 -18.55
N ARG A 178 -6.84 24.12 -17.21
CA ARG A 178 -5.66 24.11 -16.34
C ARG A 178 -4.74 22.92 -16.60
N TYR A 179 -5.30 21.73 -16.77
CA TYR A 179 -4.52 20.50 -16.95
C TYR A 179 -4.39 20.04 -18.41
N GLN A 180 -4.98 20.78 -19.35
CA GLN A 180 -5.05 20.46 -20.78
C GLN A 180 -5.64 19.08 -21.04
N LEU A 181 -6.78 18.78 -20.40
CA LEU A 181 -7.45 17.49 -20.49
C LEU A 181 -8.37 17.43 -21.72
N LEU A 182 -8.44 16.25 -22.34
CA LEU A 182 -9.42 15.98 -23.39
C LEU A 182 -10.85 16.10 -22.84
N SER A 183 -11.81 16.41 -23.71
CA SER A 183 -13.24 16.28 -23.35
C SER A 183 -13.61 14.83 -23.08
N ARG A 184 -14.69 14.59 -22.30
CA ARG A 184 -15.15 13.23 -21.97
C ARG A 184 -15.33 12.33 -23.19
N SER A 185 -16.04 12.82 -24.21
CA SER A 185 -16.28 12.09 -25.46
C SER A 185 -14.96 11.72 -26.17
N GLN A 186 -14.03 12.68 -26.32
CA GLN A 186 -12.73 12.45 -26.96
C GLN A 186 -11.86 11.45 -26.17
N ALA A 187 -11.82 11.57 -24.84
CA ALA A 187 -11.08 10.66 -23.99
C ALA A 187 -11.63 9.24 -24.09
N VAL A 188 -12.94 9.06 -24.03
CA VAL A 188 -13.59 7.75 -24.17
C VAL A 188 -13.28 7.14 -25.54
N GLN A 189 -13.39 7.91 -26.62
CA GLN A 189 -13.05 7.44 -27.96
C GLN A 189 -11.59 6.99 -28.05
N ALA A 190 -10.66 7.81 -27.56
CA ALA A 190 -9.22 7.51 -27.58
C ALA A 190 -8.81 6.36 -26.64
N MET A 191 -9.56 6.11 -25.56
CA MET A 191 -9.38 4.90 -24.74
C MET A 191 -9.82 3.63 -25.47
N HIS A 192 -10.79 3.68 -26.39
CA HIS A 192 -11.17 2.48 -27.15
C HIS A 192 -10.35 2.31 -28.43
N PHE A 193 -10.17 3.39 -29.18
CA PHE A 193 -9.59 3.40 -30.53
C PHE A 193 -8.62 4.57 -30.69
N PRO A 194 -7.46 4.54 -30.02
CA PRO A 194 -6.45 5.60 -30.16
C PRO A 194 -5.82 5.56 -31.54
N ARG A 195 -5.62 6.75 -32.15
CA ARG A 195 -4.88 6.91 -33.41
C ARG A 195 -3.39 6.64 -33.21
N ASP A 196 -2.86 7.05 -32.06
CA ASP A 196 -1.48 6.84 -31.68
C ASP A 196 -1.29 6.73 -30.16
N LEU A 197 -0.06 6.41 -29.74
CA LEU A 197 0.27 6.26 -28.33
C LEU A 197 0.18 7.59 -27.55
N ALA A 198 0.35 8.74 -28.22
CA ALA A 198 0.29 10.04 -27.56
C ALA A 198 -1.16 10.41 -27.22
N GLU A 199 -2.10 10.17 -28.14
CA GLU A 199 -3.54 10.35 -27.93
C GLU A 199 -4.04 9.41 -26.82
N TYR A 200 -3.63 8.13 -26.85
CA TYR A 200 -3.93 7.19 -25.77
C TYR A 200 -3.43 7.70 -24.41
N LYS A 201 -2.18 8.19 -24.32
CA LYS A 201 -1.63 8.71 -23.06
C LYS A 201 -2.40 9.92 -22.54
N GLN A 202 -2.88 10.81 -23.41
CA GLN A 202 -3.71 11.95 -23.01
C GLN A 202 -5.08 11.51 -22.49
N ALA A 203 -5.71 10.56 -23.18
CA ALA A 203 -6.98 9.98 -22.76
C ALA A 203 -6.85 9.26 -21.41
N LEU A 204 -5.81 8.43 -21.27
CA LEU A 204 -5.48 7.72 -20.04
C LEU A 204 -5.27 8.69 -18.87
N ARG A 205 -4.49 9.76 -19.09
CA ARG A 205 -4.24 10.80 -18.07
C ARG A 205 -5.54 11.48 -17.63
N ARG A 206 -6.44 11.80 -18.57
CA ARG A 206 -7.74 12.37 -18.27
C ARG A 206 -8.58 11.43 -17.41
N VAL A 207 -8.75 10.18 -17.84
CA VAL A 207 -9.61 9.21 -17.15
C VAL A 207 -9.07 8.91 -15.75
N LYS A 208 -7.75 8.77 -15.60
CA LYS A 208 -7.11 8.62 -14.28
C LYS A 208 -7.37 9.83 -13.38
N PHE A 209 -7.20 11.05 -13.90
CA PHE A 209 -7.44 12.25 -13.10
C PHE A 209 -8.90 12.39 -12.68
N GLU A 210 -9.83 12.15 -13.59
CA GLU A 210 -11.28 12.12 -13.34
C GLU A 210 -11.64 11.15 -12.22
N GLU A 211 -11.23 9.89 -12.37
CA GLU A 211 -11.52 8.81 -11.42
C GLU A 211 -10.96 9.11 -10.02
N LEU A 212 -9.70 9.56 -9.96
CA LEU A 212 -9.05 9.93 -8.70
C LEU A 212 -9.63 11.21 -8.08
N LEU A 213 -10.06 12.19 -8.90
CA LEU A 213 -10.67 13.42 -8.40
C LEU A 213 -12.03 13.16 -7.74
N PHE A 214 -12.91 12.37 -8.38
CA PHE A 214 -14.21 12.04 -7.79
C PHE A 214 -14.04 11.27 -6.48
N PHE A 215 -13.12 10.30 -6.44
CA PHE A 215 -12.78 9.61 -5.22
C PHE A 215 -12.28 10.55 -4.11
N GLN A 216 -11.36 11.48 -4.44
CA GLN A 216 -10.88 12.45 -3.46
C GLN A 216 -11.97 13.43 -3.02
N LEU A 217 -12.88 13.85 -3.91
CA LEU A 217 -14.01 14.70 -3.56
C LEU A 217 -14.97 13.99 -2.59
N GLN A 218 -15.31 12.73 -2.83
CA GLN A 218 -16.13 11.93 -1.90
C GLN A 218 -15.51 11.89 -0.50
N LEU A 219 -14.20 11.62 -0.41
CA LEU A 219 -13.50 11.62 0.87
C LEU A 219 -13.52 12.99 1.55
N GLN A 220 -13.30 14.08 0.81
CA GLN A 220 -13.32 15.44 1.38
C GLN A 220 -14.73 15.85 1.83
N VAL A 221 -15.78 15.42 1.13
CA VAL A 221 -17.18 15.65 1.52
C VAL A 221 -17.51 14.87 2.78
N LEU A 222 -17.17 13.58 2.84
CA LEU A 222 -17.33 12.78 4.06
C LEU A 222 -16.57 13.37 5.24
N LYS A 223 -15.39 13.95 4.98
CA LYS A 223 -14.61 14.65 6.00
C LYS A 223 -15.33 15.91 6.47
N GLU A 224 -15.86 16.72 5.56
CA GLU A 224 -16.66 17.92 5.87
C GLU A 224 -17.91 17.57 6.72
N GLU A 225 -18.63 16.52 6.34
CA GLU A 225 -19.82 16.03 7.08
C GLU A 225 -19.47 15.53 8.48
N ASN A 226 -18.30 14.90 8.65
CA ASN A 226 -17.79 14.52 9.96
C ASN A 226 -17.15 15.71 10.73
N HIS A 227 -16.86 16.83 10.05
CA HIS A 227 -16.33 18.09 10.60
C HIS A 227 -17.46 19.03 11.08
N ASP A 228 -18.60 18.50 11.51
CA ASP A 228 -19.63 19.31 12.16
C ASP A 228 -19.05 19.94 13.45
N ALA A 229 -18.92 21.27 13.46
CA ALA A 229 -18.32 22.07 14.54
C ALA A 229 -19.03 21.88 15.90
N SER A 230 -20.23 21.28 15.90
CA SER A 230 -20.95 20.90 17.12
C SER A 230 -20.33 19.72 17.89
N GLN A 231 -19.30 19.07 17.34
CA GLN A 231 -18.72 17.83 17.87
C GLN A 231 -17.27 17.96 18.37
N GLY A 232 -16.57 19.10 18.22
CA GLY A 232 -15.14 19.23 18.59
C GLY A 232 -14.89 19.93 19.93
N ILE A 233 -13.71 19.68 20.54
CA ILE A 233 -13.21 20.42 21.70
C ILE A 233 -12.06 21.32 21.25
N SER A 234 -12.21 22.64 21.35
CA SER A 234 -11.07 23.56 21.15
C SER A 234 -10.19 23.59 22.39
N LEU A 235 -8.95 23.13 22.26
CA LEU A 235 -7.95 23.12 23.31
C LEU A 235 -7.12 24.40 23.25
N ALA A 236 -7.43 25.36 24.13
CA ALA A 236 -6.66 26.58 24.31
C ALA A 236 -5.36 26.30 25.10
N TRP A 237 -4.39 25.66 24.45
CA TRP A 237 -3.07 25.37 25.02
C TRP A 237 -2.21 26.64 25.15
N ASP A 238 -1.24 26.62 26.07
CA ASP A 238 -0.39 27.77 26.42
C ASP A 238 0.90 27.80 25.58
N PRO A 239 1.07 28.77 24.65
CA PRO A 239 2.25 28.81 23.77
C PRO A 239 3.56 29.14 24.48
N GLU A 240 3.51 29.90 25.57
CA GLU A 240 4.71 30.27 26.33
C GLU A 240 5.24 29.05 27.08
N LYS A 241 4.36 28.34 27.81
CA LYS A 241 4.70 27.07 28.46
C LYS A 241 5.21 26.03 27.47
N MET A 242 4.60 25.97 26.28
CA MET A 242 5.05 25.02 25.27
C MET A 242 6.47 25.36 24.77
N THR A 243 6.74 26.65 24.52
CA THR A 243 8.05 27.11 24.09
C THR A 243 9.13 26.86 25.14
N GLU A 244 8.82 27.11 26.42
CA GLU A 244 9.72 26.80 27.53
C GLU A 244 9.99 25.31 27.66
N ARG A 245 8.94 24.48 27.54
CA ARG A 245 9.09 23.04 27.66
C ARG A 245 9.93 22.45 26.52
N LYS A 246 9.78 22.94 25.28
CA LYS A 246 10.66 22.54 24.16
C LYS A 246 12.14 22.83 24.45
N LYS A 247 12.45 23.96 25.10
CA LYS A 247 13.83 24.34 25.48
C LYS A 247 14.44 23.46 26.58
N GLN A 248 13.61 22.81 27.39
CA GLN A 248 14.05 21.92 28.46
C GLN A 248 14.31 20.48 27.99
N LEU A 249 13.95 20.16 26.74
CA LEU A 249 14.22 18.84 26.17
C LEU A 249 15.74 18.60 26.08
N PRO A 250 16.21 17.36 26.30
CA PRO A 250 17.63 17.03 26.22
C PRO A 250 18.19 17.04 24.79
N PHE A 251 17.39 17.38 23.79
CA PHE A 251 17.72 17.43 22.37
C PHE A 251 16.84 18.45 21.64
N GLU A 252 17.28 18.89 20.46
CA GLU A 252 16.48 19.73 19.57
C GLU A 252 15.58 18.87 18.67
N LEU A 253 14.38 19.36 18.40
CA LEU A 253 13.46 18.72 17.47
C LEU A 253 13.94 18.89 16.02
N THR A 254 13.73 17.87 15.19
CA THR A 254 13.95 17.99 13.74
C THR A 254 12.88 18.86 13.10
N GLN A 255 13.14 19.39 11.90
CA GLN A 255 12.14 20.20 11.18
C GLN A 255 10.86 19.39 10.90
N ALA A 256 11.00 18.09 10.61
CA ALA A 256 9.84 17.21 10.39
C ALA A 256 9.02 16.98 11.68
N GLN A 257 9.68 16.90 12.84
CA GLN A 257 9.01 16.82 14.14
C GLN A 257 8.29 18.13 14.48
N GLU A 258 8.94 19.28 14.25
CA GLU A 258 8.33 20.61 14.47
C GLU A 258 7.11 20.83 13.57
N ASN A 259 7.22 20.50 12.28
CA ASN A 259 6.09 20.61 11.34
C ASN A 259 4.92 19.71 11.78
N SER A 260 5.19 18.44 12.08
CA SER A 260 4.17 17.49 12.54
C SER A 260 3.51 17.94 13.84
N LEU A 261 4.29 18.46 14.79
CA LEU A 261 3.77 18.99 16.04
C LEU A 261 2.92 20.24 15.81
N ASN A 262 3.33 21.15 14.94
CA ASN A 262 2.55 22.35 14.63
C ASN A 262 1.23 22.01 13.95
N GLU A 263 1.20 21.02 13.05
CA GLU A 263 -0.05 20.49 12.47
C GLU A 263 -0.99 19.96 13.56
N ILE A 264 -0.48 19.13 14.47
CA ILE A 264 -1.25 18.59 15.61
C ILE A 264 -1.78 19.73 16.50
N LEU A 265 -0.93 20.67 16.90
CA LEU A 265 -1.30 21.78 17.77
C LEU A 265 -2.31 22.74 17.13
N THR A 266 -2.24 22.91 15.81
CA THR A 266 -3.20 23.73 15.05
C THR A 266 -4.58 23.07 15.05
N ASP A 267 -4.64 21.76 14.82
CA ASP A 267 -5.90 21.02 14.85
C ASP A 267 -6.51 21.01 16.25
N MET A 268 -5.68 20.77 17.29
CA MET A 268 -6.11 20.80 18.69
C MET A 268 -6.68 22.16 19.12
N ALA A 269 -6.16 23.26 18.58
CA ALA A 269 -6.69 24.59 18.85
C ALA A 269 -7.97 24.89 18.06
N SER A 270 -8.27 24.13 17.01
CA SER A 270 -9.42 24.35 16.15
C SER A 270 -10.74 23.99 16.86
N PRO A 271 -11.89 24.50 16.40
CA PRO A 271 -13.19 24.07 16.92
C PRO A 271 -13.61 22.67 16.44
N TYR A 272 -12.83 22.04 15.56
CA TYR A 272 -13.12 20.73 14.99
C TYR A 272 -12.41 19.63 15.78
N HIS A 273 -12.97 18.43 15.76
CA HIS A 273 -12.33 17.26 16.33
C HIS A 273 -11.12 16.82 15.51
N MET A 274 -9.95 16.74 16.13
CA MET A 274 -8.76 16.23 15.46
C MET A 274 -8.85 14.70 15.30
N ASN A 275 -8.70 14.21 14.07
CA ASN A 275 -8.55 12.79 13.75
C ASN A 275 -7.32 12.62 12.84
N ARG A 276 -6.16 12.36 13.45
CA ARG A 276 -4.86 12.46 12.76
C ARG A 276 -4.00 11.21 12.97
N LEU A 277 -3.35 10.77 11.91
CA LEU A 277 -2.30 9.74 11.89
C LEU A 277 -0.92 10.40 11.85
N LEU A 278 -0.16 10.26 12.93
CA LEU A 278 1.26 10.58 13.00
C LEU A 278 2.07 9.38 12.52
N GLN A 279 2.63 9.52 11.33
CA GLN A 279 3.48 8.52 10.70
C GLN A 279 4.94 8.92 10.77
N GLY A 280 5.80 7.97 11.08
CA GLY A 280 7.24 8.19 11.04
C GLY A 280 7.99 6.88 11.10
N ASP A 281 9.22 6.89 10.61
CA ASP A 281 10.09 5.72 10.66
C ASP A 281 10.35 5.25 12.12
N VAL A 282 10.79 4.01 12.31
CA VAL A 282 11.13 3.45 13.62
C VAL A 282 12.26 4.27 14.24
N GLY A 283 11.98 4.91 15.37
CA GLY A 283 12.92 5.80 16.05
C GLY A 283 13.06 7.19 15.43
N SER A 284 12.10 7.63 14.61
CA SER A 284 12.02 9.02 14.12
C SER A 284 11.61 10.03 15.21
N GLY A 285 11.29 9.58 16.43
CA GLY A 285 10.87 10.45 17.54
C GLY A 285 9.36 10.70 17.63
N LYS A 286 8.51 9.80 17.15
CA LYS A 286 7.05 9.91 17.33
C LYS A 286 6.64 10.12 18.79
N THR A 287 7.29 9.43 19.73
CA THR A 287 7.02 9.54 21.18
C THR A 287 7.21 10.96 21.70
N VAL A 288 8.22 11.72 21.24
CA VAL A 288 8.40 13.11 21.72
C VAL A 288 7.30 14.02 21.18
N VAL A 289 6.90 13.86 19.92
CA VAL A 289 5.78 14.63 19.34
C VAL A 289 4.47 14.31 20.08
N ALA A 290 4.20 13.04 20.34
CA ALA A 290 3.04 12.61 21.15
C ALA A 290 3.08 13.18 22.58
N GLY A 291 4.22 13.10 23.26
CA GLY A 291 4.39 13.66 24.60
C GLY A 291 4.15 15.17 24.66
N LEU A 292 4.63 15.92 23.66
CA LEU A 292 4.39 17.36 23.56
C LEU A 292 2.91 17.69 23.26
N ALA A 293 2.22 16.87 22.47
CA ALA A 293 0.77 16.99 22.26
C ALA A 293 -0.01 16.72 23.57
N MET A 294 0.38 15.70 24.35
CA MET A 294 -0.20 15.47 25.67
C MET A 294 0.05 16.66 26.61
N TYR A 295 1.27 17.20 26.61
CA TYR A 295 1.59 18.40 27.40
C TYR A 295 0.74 19.61 27.00
N ALA A 296 0.46 19.80 25.71
CA ALA A 296 -0.43 20.87 25.24
C ALA A 296 -1.86 20.71 25.79
N ALA A 297 -2.44 19.51 25.74
CA ALA A 297 -3.75 19.23 26.33
C ALA A 297 -3.78 19.52 27.84
N ILE A 298 -2.71 19.15 28.56
CA ILE A 298 -2.55 19.42 29.99
C ILE A 298 -2.45 20.92 30.26
N SER A 299 -1.73 21.67 29.43
CA SER A 299 -1.63 23.12 29.55
C SER A 299 -2.97 23.84 29.34
N ALA A 300 -3.90 23.22 28.61
CA ALA A 300 -5.28 23.66 28.42
C ALA A 300 -6.23 23.19 29.55
N GLY A 301 -5.71 22.54 30.60
CA GLY A 301 -6.49 22.05 31.73
C GLY A 301 -7.22 20.73 31.49
N LYS A 302 -6.86 19.98 30.46
CA LYS A 302 -7.46 18.68 30.12
C LYS A 302 -6.55 17.50 30.48
N GLN A 303 -7.13 16.32 30.61
CA GLN A 303 -6.38 15.06 30.71
C GLN A 303 -5.99 14.54 29.32
N ALA A 304 -4.87 13.83 29.25
CA ALA A 304 -4.42 13.14 28.04
C ALA A 304 -4.10 11.67 28.33
N ALA A 305 -4.54 10.77 27.45
CA ALA A 305 -4.34 9.34 27.59
C ALA A 305 -3.58 8.74 26.40
N LEU A 306 -2.55 7.93 26.66
CA LEU A 306 -1.80 7.15 25.67
C LEU A 306 -2.11 5.66 25.83
N MET A 307 -2.78 5.10 24.83
CA MET A 307 -3.10 3.67 24.75
C MET A 307 -2.08 2.93 23.90
N VAL A 308 -1.57 1.81 24.44
CA VAL A 308 -0.52 0.98 23.82
C VAL A 308 -0.90 -0.51 23.87
N PRO A 309 -0.36 -1.37 22.99
CA PRO A 309 -0.88 -2.73 22.83
C PRO A 309 -0.47 -3.70 23.95
N THR A 310 0.65 -3.45 24.64
CA THR A 310 1.20 -4.35 25.67
C THR A 310 1.60 -3.61 26.93
N GLU A 311 1.64 -4.32 28.06
CA GLU A 311 2.01 -3.75 29.37
C GLU A 311 3.46 -3.28 29.40
N ILE A 312 4.36 -4.05 28.78
CA ILE A 312 5.78 -3.68 28.63
C ILE A 312 5.94 -2.34 27.88
N LEU A 313 5.14 -2.10 26.85
CA LEU A 313 5.15 -0.82 26.15
C LEU A 313 4.57 0.29 27.02
N ALA A 314 3.56 0.00 27.83
CA ALA A 314 2.94 0.98 28.73
C ALA A 314 3.95 1.46 29.78
N GLU A 315 4.70 0.53 30.38
CA GLU A 315 5.78 0.86 31.31
C GLU A 315 6.90 1.67 30.64
N GLN A 316 7.30 1.32 29.42
CA GLN A 316 8.33 2.06 28.69
C GLN A 316 7.90 3.48 28.33
N HIS A 317 6.65 3.65 27.91
CA HIS A 317 6.10 4.97 27.62
C HIS A 317 5.95 5.79 28.89
N LYS A 318 5.53 5.18 30.01
CA LYS A 318 5.56 5.83 31.33
C LYS A 318 6.96 6.33 31.69
N GLU A 319 7.97 5.45 31.67
CA GLU A 319 9.36 5.80 31.98
C GLU A 319 9.86 6.92 31.06
N SER A 320 9.54 6.85 29.76
CA SER A 320 9.93 7.87 28.79
C SER A 320 9.25 9.22 29.06
N LEU A 321 7.96 9.23 29.39
CA LEU A 321 7.20 10.45 29.68
C LEU A 321 7.61 11.07 31.01
N GLU A 322 7.91 10.27 32.04
CA GLU A 322 8.45 10.74 33.32
C GLU A 322 9.84 11.39 33.14
N ASN A 323 10.68 10.83 32.26
CA ASN A 323 11.97 11.43 31.92
C ASN A 323 11.84 12.74 31.12
N LEU A 324 10.85 12.85 30.24
CA LEU A 324 10.60 14.06 29.45
C LEU A 324 9.90 15.16 30.27
N PHE A 325 9.04 14.76 31.21
CA PHE A 325 8.19 15.64 32.00
C PHE A 325 8.27 15.27 33.50
N PRO A 326 9.42 15.49 34.16
CA PRO A 326 9.64 15.07 35.55
C PRO A 326 8.70 15.74 36.56
N ASP A 327 8.13 16.89 36.18
CA ASP A 327 7.20 17.66 37.03
C ASP A 327 5.74 17.16 36.92
N LEU A 328 5.45 16.22 36.01
CA LEU A 328 4.10 15.73 35.74
C LEU A 328 4.00 14.24 36.11
N PRO A 329 3.20 13.87 37.12
CA PRO A 329 3.00 12.46 37.46
C PRO A 329 2.27 11.72 36.33
N VAL A 330 2.75 10.52 36.02
CA VAL A 330 2.19 9.65 34.99
C VAL A 330 1.47 8.48 35.62
N ALA A 331 0.15 8.41 35.45
CA ALA A 331 -0.65 7.28 35.89
C ALA A 331 -0.54 6.11 34.89
N LEU A 332 -0.44 4.89 35.41
CA LEU A 332 -0.35 3.66 34.63
C LEU A 332 -1.56 2.77 34.87
N LEU A 333 -2.32 2.45 33.82
CA LEU A 333 -3.45 1.52 33.90
C LEU A 333 -3.27 0.33 32.94
N THR A 334 -2.88 -0.81 33.49
CA THR A 334 -2.73 -2.08 32.74
C THR A 334 -3.68 -3.17 33.26
N GLY A 335 -3.75 -4.30 32.56
CA GLY A 335 -4.59 -5.42 32.94
C GLY A 335 -4.02 -6.23 34.11
N GLY A 336 -2.69 -6.24 34.26
CA GLY A 336 -1.94 -6.94 35.29
C GLY A 336 -1.95 -6.29 36.68
N LEU A 337 -2.46 -5.07 36.83
CA LEU A 337 -2.50 -4.38 38.14
C LEU A 337 -3.36 -5.14 39.16
N LYS A 338 -2.91 -5.15 40.42
CA LYS A 338 -3.69 -5.71 41.53
C LYS A 338 -4.94 -4.87 41.76
N ALA A 339 -6.00 -5.49 42.28
CA ALA A 339 -7.29 -4.84 42.48
C ALA A 339 -7.22 -3.56 43.34
N ALA A 340 -6.35 -3.52 44.35
CA ALA A 340 -6.16 -2.34 45.20
C ALA A 340 -5.50 -1.18 44.44
N GLU A 341 -4.38 -1.45 43.77
CA GLU A 341 -3.64 -0.48 42.94
C GLU A 341 -4.50 0.04 41.79
N LYS A 342 -5.23 -0.86 41.11
CA LYS A 342 -6.15 -0.49 40.04
C LYS A 342 -7.23 0.47 40.54
N ARG A 343 -7.77 0.26 41.75
CA ARG A 343 -8.80 1.15 42.32
C ARG A 343 -8.25 2.54 42.59
N GLU A 344 -7.05 2.63 43.17
CA GLU A 344 -6.38 3.91 43.45
C GLU A 344 -6.13 4.70 42.16
N VAL A 345 -5.58 4.06 41.12
CA VAL A 345 -5.37 4.70 39.82
C VAL A 345 -6.68 5.17 39.19
N LEU A 346 -7.76 4.39 39.29
CA LEU A 346 -9.06 4.79 38.77
C LEU A 346 -9.64 6.02 39.51
N GLU A 347 -9.43 6.12 40.82
CA GLU A 347 -9.82 7.29 41.62
C GLU A 347 -8.99 8.53 41.23
N GLU A 348 -7.69 8.38 40.98
CA GLU A 348 -6.82 9.47 40.49
C GLU A 348 -7.24 9.97 39.11
N ILE A 349 -7.62 9.06 38.20
CA ILE A 349 -8.10 9.40 36.86
C ILE A 349 -9.45 10.12 36.94
N ALA A 350 -10.38 9.62 37.75
CA ALA A 350 -11.72 10.18 37.88
C ALA A 350 -11.74 11.54 38.61
N SER A 351 -10.81 11.75 39.55
CA SER A 351 -10.64 13.03 40.26
C SER A 351 -9.87 14.08 39.45
N GLY A 352 -9.17 13.66 38.39
CA GLY A 352 -8.27 14.50 37.59
C GLY A 352 -6.91 14.79 38.22
N THR A 353 -6.59 14.11 39.32
CA THR A 353 -5.26 14.15 39.93
C THR A 353 -4.21 13.64 38.94
N ALA A 354 -4.55 12.60 38.18
CA ALA A 354 -3.76 12.11 37.06
C ALA A 354 -4.12 12.87 35.77
N GLN A 355 -3.23 13.74 35.29
CA GLN A 355 -3.44 14.48 34.03
C GLN A 355 -2.82 13.77 32.81
N LEU A 356 -1.73 13.02 33.04
CA LEU A 356 -1.03 12.25 32.02
C LEU A 356 -1.21 10.76 32.32
N ILE A 357 -1.86 10.04 31.40
CA ILE A 357 -2.28 8.66 31.63
C ILE A 357 -1.71 7.77 30.53
N VAL A 358 -1.14 6.62 30.91
CA VAL A 358 -0.64 5.59 29.99
C VAL A 358 -1.28 4.27 30.34
N GLY A 359 -1.64 3.46 29.35
CA GLY A 359 -2.24 2.17 29.64
C GLY A 359 -2.47 1.29 28.43
N THR A 360 -2.92 0.08 28.69
CA THR A 360 -3.32 -0.85 27.63
C THR A 360 -4.79 -0.65 27.26
N HIS A 361 -5.40 -1.63 26.58
CA HIS A 361 -6.85 -1.72 26.38
C HIS A 361 -7.67 -1.59 27.69
N ALA A 362 -7.04 -1.68 28.87
CA ALA A 362 -7.66 -1.36 30.15
C ALA A 362 -8.27 0.06 30.19
N LEU A 363 -7.69 1.04 29.48
CA LEU A 363 -8.18 2.43 29.44
C LEU A 363 -9.60 2.57 28.88
N ILE A 364 -10.01 1.65 28.00
CA ILE A 364 -11.31 1.71 27.31
C ILE A 364 -12.38 0.81 27.95
N GLN A 365 -12.06 0.12 29.04
CA GLN A 365 -12.99 -0.79 29.70
C GLN A 365 -14.16 -0.04 30.37
N GLU A 366 -15.28 -0.73 30.53
CA GLU A 366 -16.39 -0.25 31.35
C GLU A 366 -15.89 0.00 32.80
N GLY A 367 -16.21 1.18 33.36
CA GLY A 367 -15.77 1.60 34.70
C GLY A 367 -14.59 2.58 34.74
N VAL A 368 -13.90 2.84 33.62
CA VAL A 368 -12.92 3.95 33.54
C VAL A 368 -13.66 5.25 33.26
N HIS A 369 -13.58 6.21 34.19
CA HIS A 369 -14.20 7.53 34.09
C HIS A 369 -13.11 8.60 34.20
N TYR A 370 -13.03 9.47 33.20
CA TYR A 370 -12.13 10.62 33.19
C TYR A 370 -12.87 11.85 33.73
N GLN A 371 -12.16 12.76 34.38
CA GLN A 371 -12.72 14.04 34.78
C GLN A 371 -12.98 14.92 33.54
N ASP A 372 -11.97 15.10 32.68
CA ASP A 372 -12.06 15.95 31.50
C ASP A 372 -10.98 15.58 30.47
N LEU A 373 -11.24 14.51 29.72
CA LEU A 373 -10.33 13.99 28.69
C LEU A 373 -10.38 14.86 27.43
N GLY A 374 -9.24 15.42 27.03
CA GLY A 374 -9.11 16.27 25.85
C GLY A 374 -8.37 15.63 24.67
N LEU A 375 -7.45 14.69 24.93
CA LEU A 375 -6.64 14.04 23.90
C LEU A 375 -6.46 12.55 24.20
N VAL A 376 -6.62 11.72 23.17
CA VAL A 376 -6.30 10.30 23.18
C VAL A 376 -5.28 9.99 22.10
N ILE A 377 -4.20 9.32 22.50
CA ILE A 377 -3.16 8.84 21.60
C ILE A 377 -3.21 7.31 21.55
N ILE A 378 -3.16 6.74 20.35
CA ILE A 378 -3.13 5.28 20.14
C ILE A 378 -1.84 4.91 19.42
N ASP A 379 -0.98 4.11 20.06
CA ASP A 379 0.25 3.59 19.45
C ASP A 379 0.00 2.20 18.83
N GLU A 380 0.61 1.94 17.67
CA GLU A 380 0.45 0.70 16.90
C GLU A 380 -1.02 0.34 16.58
N GLN A 381 -1.72 1.28 15.95
CA GLN A 381 -3.16 1.22 15.63
C GLN A 381 -3.62 -0.11 14.99
N HIS A 382 -2.79 -0.76 14.18
CA HIS A 382 -3.18 -1.98 13.44
C HIS A 382 -3.57 -3.17 14.35
N ARG A 383 -3.28 -3.09 15.66
CA ARG A 383 -3.73 -4.08 16.66
C ARG A 383 -5.13 -3.79 17.22
N PHE A 384 -5.71 -2.63 16.93
CA PHE A 384 -6.95 -2.11 17.52
C PHE A 384 -8.09 -2.05 16.48
N GLY A 385 -9.26 -2.59 16.84
CA GLY A 385 -10.42 -2.72 15.95
C GLY A 385 -11.23 -1.42 15.78
N VAL A 386 -12.11 -1.37 14.77
CA VAL A 386 -13.03 -0.24 14.50
C VAL A 386 -13.90 0.10 15.72
N THR A 387 -14.40 -0.90 16.45
CA THR A 387 -15.29 -0.73 17.61
C THR A 387 -14.62 -0.02 18.78
N GLN A 388 -13.33 -0.23 18.99
CA GLN A 388 -12.58 0.37 20.09
C GLN A 388 -12.39 1.88 19.88
N ARG A 389 -12.30 2.33 18.62
CA ARG A 389 -12.25 3.76 18.26
C ARG A 389 -13.53 4.50 18.64
N ARG A 390 -14.69 3.86 18.45
CA ARG A 390 -15.99 4.43 18.84
C ARG A 390 -16.12 4.58 20.36
N ILE A 391 -15.65 3.59 21.12
CA ILE A 391 -15.70 3.61 22.60
C ILE A 391 -14.87 4.77 23.16
N LEU A 392 -13.72 5.09 22.56
CA LEU A 392 -12.89 6.23 22.98
C LEU A 392 -13.59 7.59 22.75
N ARG A 393 -14.33 7.73 21.65
CA ARG A 393 -15.15 8.93 21.38
C ARG A 393 -16.23 9.13 22.44
N GLU A 394 -16.81 8.05 22.94
CA GLU A 394 -17.89 8.06 23.94
C GLU A 394 -17.39 8.24 25.39
N LYS A 395 -16.08 8.14 25.65
CA LYS A 395 -15.47 8.27 27.00
C LYS A 395 -15.20 9.71 27.44
N GLY A 396 -15.37 10.70 26.56
CA GLY A 396 -15.27 12.13 26.83
C GLY A 396 -16.26 12.93 25.98
N GLN A 397 -16.17 14.27 25.96
CA GLN A 397 -16.96 15.11 25.05
C GLN A 397 -16.36 15.11 23.63
N ASN A 398 -16.15 13.92 23.05
CA ASN A 398 -15.46 13.71 21.77
C ASN A 398 -13.99 14.24 21.75
N PRO A 399 -13.11 13.69 22.62
CA PRO A 399 -11.71 14.13 22.74
C PRO A 399 -10.94 13.95 21.43
N ASP A 400 -9.95 14.81 21.17
CA ASP A 400 -9.08 14.70 20.01
C ASP A 400 -8.37 13.34 19.94
N VAL A 401 -8.19 12.80 18.73
CA VAL A 401 -7.57 11.49 18.49
C VAL A 401 -6.32 11.61 17.63
N LEU A 402 -5.20 11.16 18.20
CA LEU A 402 -3.92 11.01 17.50
C LEU A 402 -3.53 9.55 17.42
N MET A 403 -3.40 9.01 16.22
CA MET A 403 -2.92 7.64 16.00
C MET A 403 -1.45 7.66 15.61
N MET A 404 -0.67 6.68 16.04
CA MET A 404 0.73 6.52 15.68
C MET A 404 0.97 5.17 15.03
N THR A 405 1.83 5.17 14.00
CA THR A 405 2.32 3.94 13.39
C THR A 405 3.83 3.98 13.23
N ALA A 406 4.48 2.88 13.61
CA ALA A 406 5.89 2.67 13.34
C ALA A 406 6.15 2.14 11.92
N THR A 407 5.12 1.58 11.28
CA THR A 407 5.19 1.11 9.89
C THR A 407 4.93 2.28 8.96
N PRO A 408 5.90 2.66 8.11
CA PRO A 408 5.65 3.63 7.07
C PRO A 408 4.64 3.03 6.10
N ILE A 409 3.47 3.63 6.01
CA ILE A 409 2.45 3.33 5.01
C ILE A 409 2.72 4.29 3.84
N PRO A 410 2.78 3.82 2.58
CA PRO A 410 2.87 4.73 1.44
C PRO A 410 1.78 5.78 1.56
N ARG A 411 2.13 7.06 1.32
CA ARG A 411 1.18 8.16 1.52
C ARG A 411 -0.10 7.97 0.72
N THR A 412 0.02 7.37 -0.47
CA THR A 412 -1.07 6.85 -1.30
C THR A 412 -2.06 6.00 -0.50
N LEU A 413 -1.57 4.94 0.13
CA LEU A 413 -2.36 3.99 0.89
C LEU A 413 -2.92 4.60 2.17
N ALA A 414 -2.17 5.49 2.83
CA ALA A 414 -2.65 6.15 4.04
C ALA A 414 -3.90 6.99 3.73
N ILE A 415 -3.85 7.77 2.64
CA ILE A 415 -4.95 8.63 2.19
C ILE A 415 -6.16 7.80 1.72
N THR A 416 -5.97 6.63 1.12
CA THR A 416 -7.07 5.83 0.58
C THR A 416 -7.69 4.87 1.59
N ALA A 417 -6.87 4.23 2.42
CA ALA A 417 -7.34 3.23 3.40
C ALA A 417 -7.86 3.86 4.69
N PHE A 418 -7.44 5.09 4.99
CA PHE A 418 -7.80 5.82 6.20
C PHE A 418 -8.33 7.23 5.87
N GLY A 419 -9.03 7.38 4.75
CA GLY A 419 -9.34 8.68 4.12
C GLY A 419 -10.08 9.73 4.96
N ASP A 420 -10.62 9.36 6.12
CA ASP A 420 -11.17 10.27 7.12
C ASP A 420 -10.11 10.91 8.05
N MET A 421 -8.85 10.43 8.02
CA MET A 421 -7.75 10.88 8.87
C MET A 421 -6.79 11.82 8.14
N ASP A 422 -6.38 12.91 8.81
CA ASP A 422 -5.23 13.70 8.38
C ASP A 422 -3.92 12.98 8.67
N VAL A 423 -2.89 13.17 7.85
CA VAL A 423 -1.62 12.45 7.98
C VAL A 423 -0.47 13.44 8.19
N SER A 424 0.21 13.35 9.34
CA SER A 424 1.48 14.02 9.60
C SER A 424 2.64 13.06 9.40
N ILE A 425 3.72 13.53 8.77
CA ILE A 425 4.85 12.69 8.38
C ILE A 425 6.14 13.20 9.04
N ILE A 426 6.82 12.31 9.76
CA ILE A 426 8.18 12.50 10.25
C ILE A 426 9.14 11.67 9.37
N ASP A 427 9.69 12.32 8.35
CA ASP A 427 10.63 11.75 7.37
C ASP A 427 12.11 11.98 7.72
N GLN A 428 12.40 12.72 8.80
CA GLN A 428 13.75 13.00 9.28
C GLN A 428 14.08 12.20 10.55
N MET A 429 15.26 11.59 10.57
CA MET A 429 15.80 10.94 11.77
C MET A 429 16.44 11.98 12.71
N PRO A 430 16.40 11.78 14.05
CA PRO A 430 17.09 12.65 15.01
C PRO A 430 18.60 12.73 14.77
N ALA A 431 19.20 13.88 15.08
CA ALA A 431 20.64 14.10 14.95
C ALA A 431 21.45 13.13 15.82
N GLY A 432 22.58 12.63 15.31
CA GLY A 432 23.49 11.74 16.04
C GLY A 432 23.19 10.23 15.91
N ARG A 433 22.06 9.84 15.31
CA ARG A 433 21.78 8.42 15.04
C ARG A 433 22.64 7.91 13.89
N LYS A 434 23.36 6.81 14.13
CA LYS A 434 24.15 6.13 13.08
C LYS A 434 23.24 5.26 12.23
N GLU A 435 23.47 5.27 10.93
CA GLU A 435 22.77 4.41 9.99
C GLU A 435 23.07 2.92 10.28
N ILE A 436 22.06 2.06 10.14
CA ILE A 436 22.22 0.62 10.33
C ILE A 436 22.81 0.02 9.07
N ILE A 437 24.01 -0.55 9.18
CA ILE A 437 24.68 -1.19 8.04
C ILE A 437 23.95 -2.49 7.74
N THR A 438 23.25 -2.54 6.61
CA THR A 438 22.47 -3.71 6.19
C THR A 438 23.28 -4.51 5.17
N ARG A 439 23.40 -5.83 5.37
CA ARG A 439 24.10 -6.73 4.44
C ARG A 439 23.28 -7.98 4.17
N TRP A 440 23.18 -8.34 2.90
CA TRP A 440 22.65 -9.63 2.47
C TRP A 440 23.80 -10.62 2.30
N VAL A 441 23.66 -11.78 2.96
CA VAL A 441 24.59 -12.91 2.89
C VAL A 441 23.85 -14.19 2.53
N LYS A 442 24.56 -15.14 1.95
CA LYS A 442 24.05 -16.48 1.69
C LYS A 442 24.21 -17.38 2.91
N HIS A 443 23.44 -18.47 2.98
CA HIS A 443 23.52 -19.43 4.09
C HIS A 443 24.91 -20.02 4.27
N GLU A 444 25.64 -20.24 3.18
CA GLU A 444 27.02 -20.76 3.18
C GLU A 444 28.01 -19.80 3.85
N GLN A 445 27.63 -18.53 4.03
CA GLN A 445 28.45 -17.49 4.66
C GLN A 445 28.09 -17.27 6.12
N LEU A 446 27.11 -18.00 6.67
CA LEU A 446 26.63 -17.82 8.04
C LEU A 446 27.74 -18.03 9.07
N GLU A 447 28.60 -19.04 8.88
CA GLU A 447 29.72 -19.32 9.78
C GLU A 447 30.66 -18.11 9.93
N VAL A 448 30.95 -17.42 8.83
CA VAL A 448 31.77 -16.19 8.82
C VAL A 448 31.09 -15.06 9.59
N VAL A 449 29.75 -14.96 9.49
CA VAL A 449 28.96 -13.98 10.26
C VAL A 449 29.01 -14.30 11.74
N LEU A 450 28.89 -15.57 12.12
CA LEU A 450 28.94 -16.00 13.52
C LEU A 450 30.32 -15.74 14.14
N ASP A 451 31.41 -15.99 13.42
CA ASP A 451 32.78 -15.66 13.88
C ASP A 451 32.99 -14.16 14.07
N TRP A 452 32.42 -13.34 13.19
CA TRP A 452 32.40 -11.89 13.37
C TRP A 452 31.55 -11.48 14.57
N LEU A 453 30.39 -12.11 14.77
CA LEU A 453 29.47 -11.83 15.87
C LEU A 453 30.13 -12.08 17.23
N VAL A 454 30.93 -13.14 17.38
CA VAL A 454 31.72 -13.39 18.60
C VAL A 454 32.59 -12.18 18.96
N LYS A 455 33.20 -11.51 17.98
CA LYS A 455 34.03 -10.31 18.22
C LYS A 455 33.20 -9.10 18.63
N GLU A 456 31.97 -8.97 18.13
CA GLU A 456 31.05 -7.90 18.55
C GLU A 456 30.50 -8.14 19.95
N LEU A 457 30.11 -9.37 20.28
CA LEU A 457 29.67 -9.75 21.63
C LEU A 457 30.76 -9.48 22.67
N ALA A 458 32.03 -9.76 22.33
CA ALA A 458 33.19 -9.45 23.19
C ALA A 458 33.35 -7.93 23.47
N LYS A 459 32.77 -7.05 22.66
CA LYS A 459 32.71 -5.58 22.89
C LYS A 459 31.50 -5.15 23.72
N GLY A 460 30.81 -6.10 24.35
CA GLY A 460 29.58 -5.85 25.12
C GLY A 460 28.40 -5.47 24.24
N SER A 461 28.34 -5.98 23.00
CA SER A 461 27.14 -5.92 22.17
C SER A 461 26.22 -7.10 22.46
N GLN A 462 24.95 -6.98 22.12
CA GLN A 462 23.97 -8.07 22.13
C GLN A 462 23.36 -8.25 20.74
N ALA A 463 22.83 -9.44 20.47
CA ALA A 463 22.32 -9.80 19.16
C ALA A 463 20.93 -10.42 19.19
N TYR A 464 20.12 -10.05 18.20
CA TYR A 464 18.86 -10.72 17.89
C TYR A 464 19.07 -11.70 16.74
N PHE A 465 18.47 -12.90 16.85
CA PHE A 465 18.43 -13.91 15.81
C PHE A 465 16.98 -14.27 15.50
N ILE A 466 16.50 -13.91 14.32
CA ILE A 466 15.11 -14.07 13.92
C ILE A 466 14.96 -15.30 13.02
N SER A 467 14.10 -16.23 13.45
CA SER A 467 13.67 -17.38 12.66
C SER A 467 12.41 -17.02 11.84
N PRO A 468 12.32 -17.48 10.57
CA PRO A 468 11.15 -17.23 9.73
C PRO A 468 9.87 -17.86 10.30
N LEU A 469 8.76 -17.17 10.12
CA LEU A 469 7.43 -17.78 10.21
C LEU A 469 7.12 -18.51 8.89
N ILE A 470 6.47 -19.65 8.99
CA ILE A 470 5.88 -20.39 7.87
C ILE A 470 4.38 -20.31 8.05
N GLU A 471 3.72 -19.58 7.14
CA GLU A 471 2.29 -19.22 7.18
C GLU A 471 1.35 -20.43 7.40
N GLU A 472 1.81 -21.65 7.13
CA GLU A 472 1.01 -22.87 7.19
C GLU A 472 1.01 -23.57 8.57
N SER A 473 1.95 -23.27 9.49
CA SER A 473 1.99 -23.98 10.79
C SER A 473 2.86 -23.35 11.89
N GLU A 474 2.22 -22.81 12.94
CA GLU A 474 2.90 -22.34 14.15
C GLU A 474 3.71 -23.43 14.89
N ALA A 475 3.38 -24.72 14.69
CA ALA A 475 4.14 -25.82 15.29
C ALA A 475 5.50 -25.99 14.62
N LEU A 476 5.58 -25.66 13.32
CA LEU A 476 6.79 -25.75 12.53
C LEU A 476 7.71 -24.55 12.84
N ASP A 477 7.14 -23.37 13.09
CA ASP A 477 7.88 -22.17 13.54
C ASP A 477 8.60 -22.39 14.86
N LEU A 478 7.91 -22.96 15.85
CA LEU A 478 8.51 -23.29 17.15
C LEU A 478 9.66 -24.28 16.99
N LYS A 479 9.50 -25.29 16.12
CA LYS A 479 10.53 -26.28 15.84
C LYS A 479 11.76 -25.65 15.20
N ASN A 480 11.58 -24.73 14.25
CA ASN A 480 12.68 -24.01 13.60
C ASN A 480 13.44 -23.12 14.59
N ALA A 481 12.73 -22.39 15.45
CA ALA A 481 13.35 -21.53 16.45
C ALA A 481 14.12 -22.33 17.51
N LEU A 482 13.58 -23.47 17.97
CA LEU A 482 14.27 -24.39 18.88
C LEU A 482 15.52 -25.02 18.24
N ALA A 483 15.43 -25.42 16.97
CA ALA A 483 16.57 -25.97 16.24
C ALA A 483 17.69 -24.93 16.10
N LEU A 484 17.33 -23.69 15.75
CA LEU A 484 18.25 -22.56 15.64
C LEU A 484 18.89 -22.22 17.00
N GLN A 485 18.12 -22.24 18.09
CA GLN A 485 18.67 -22.06 19.43
C GLN A 485 19.73 -23.12 19.74
N ALA A 486 19.42 -24.40 19.52
CA ALA A 486 20.36 -25.48 19.79
C ALA A 486 21.64 -25.38 18.95
N GLU A 487 21.52 -24.98 17.68
CA GLU A 487 22.65 -24.74 16.78
C GLU A 487 23.54 -23.61 17.30
N LEU A 488 22.95 -22.49 17.70
CA LEU A 488 23.68 -21.34 18.23
C LEU A 488 24.30 -21.63 19.59
N GLU A 489 23.61 -22.35 20.48
CA GLU A 489 24.17 -22.82 21.75
C GLU A 489 25.39 -23.73 21.53
N ALA A 490 25.30 -24.66 20.57
CA ALA A 490 26.42 -25.51 20.20
C ALA A 490 27.59 -24.71 19.60
N PHE A 491 27.31 -23.73 18.75
CA PHE A 491 28.34 -22.87 18.15
C PHE A 491 29.01 -21.98 19.20
N PHE A 492 28.25 -21.18 19.95
CA PHE A 492 28.81 -20.23 20.91
C PHE A 492 29.42 -20.93 22.12
N GLY A 493 28.83 -22.03 22.59
CA GLY A 493 29.25 -22.72 23.81
C GLY A 493 29.28 -21.75 24.99
N GLN A 494 30.42 -21.68 25.69
CA GLN A 494 30.59 -20.75 26.83
C GLN A 494 30.88 -19.30 26.41
N ARG A 495 30.98 -18.99 25.11
CA ARG A 495 31.35 -17.65 24.62
C ARG A 495 30.18 -16.65 24.63
N ALA A 496 28.94 -17.14 24.67
CA ALA A 496 27.74 -16.29 24.72
C ALA A 496 26.58 -17.04 25.37
N ARG A 497 25.72 -16.31 26.08
CA ARG A 497 24.48 -16.83 26.65
C ARG A 497 23.36 -16.66 25.64
N VAL A 498 22.82 -17.78 25.17
CA VAL A 498 21.73 -17.83 24.20
C VAL A 498 20.41 -18.11 24.93
N SER A 499 19.34 -17.44 24.53
CA SER A 499 17.99 -17.72 25.02
C SER A 499 16.98 -17.66 23.88
N LEU A 500 15.79 -18.24 24.09
CA LEU A 500 14.71 -18.31 23.11
C LEU A 500 13.47 -17.56 23.60
N LEU A 501 12.86 -16.79 22.71
CA LEU A 501 11.56 -16.16 22.91
C LEU A 501 10.61 -16.54 21.77
N HIS A 502 9.44 -17.07 22.10
CA HIS A 502 8.43 -17.41 21.09
C HIS A 502 7.00 -17.07 21.52
N GLY A 503 6.08 -17.04 20.54
CA GLY A 503 4.70 -16.55 20.73
C GLY A 503 3.89 -17.34 21.75
N LYS A 504 4.12 -18.65 21.84
CA LYS A 504 3.43 -19.57 22.77
C LYS A 504 3.86 -19.48 24.23
N MET A 505 4.93 -18.73 24.56
CA MET A 505 5.34 -18.55 25.96
C MET A 505 4.31 -17.71 26.72
N LYS A 506 4.16 -17.96 28.02
CA LYS A 506 3.31 -17.13 28.88
C LYS A 506 3.87 -15.71 28.97
N SER A 507 3.01 -14.71 29.18
CA SER A 507 3.44 -13.31 29.26
C SER A 507 4.53 -13.08 30.31
N GLU A 508 4.37 -13.65 31.51
CA GLU A 508 5.35 -13.57 32.60
C GLU A 508 6.73 -14.14 32.21
N GLU A 509 6.77 -15.23 31.45
CA GLU A 509 8.02 -15.84 30.96
C GLU A 509 8.71 -14.94 29.93
N LYS A 510 7.93 -14.36 29.00
CA LYS A 510 8.45 -13.42 28.00
C LYS A 510 9.04 -12.18 28.67
N GLU A 511 8.35 -11.63 29.66
CA GLU A 511 8.81 -10.49 30.45
C GLU A 511 10.12 -10.80 31.17
N THR A 512 10.21 -11.96 31.81
CA THR A 512 11.42 -12.40 32.51
C THR A 512 12.62 -12.49 31.56
N ILE A 513 12.44 -13.09 30.38
CA ILE A 513 13.51 -13.24 29.39
C ILE A 513 13.91 -11.87 28.80
N MET A 514 12.92 -11.02 28.49
CA MET A 514 13.19 -9.69 27.95
C MET A 514 13.91 -8.79 28.96
N GLN A 515 13.56 -8.89 30.25
CA GLN A 515 14.24 -8.18 31.31
C GLN A 515 15.68 -8.68 31.48
N ALA A 516 15.88 -10.01 31.49
CA ALA A 516 17.22 -10.60 31.52
C ALA A 516 18.06 -10.18 30.30
N PHE A 517 17.45 -10.05 29.13
CA PHE A 517 18.13 -9.52 27.94
C PHE A 517 18.44 -8.03 28.09
N LYS A 518 17.51 -7.19 28.57
CA LYS A 518 17.75 -5.75 28.83
C LYS A 518 18.91 -5.53 29.82
N GLU A 519 19.01 -6.38 30.84
CA GLU A 519 20.06 -6.33 31.88
C GLU A 519 21.39 -6.97 31.47
N HIS A 520 21.56 -7.37 30.21
CA HIS A 520 22.77 -8.05 29.71
C HIS A 520 23.07 -9.37 30.43
N GLN A 521 22.02 -10.06 30.90
CA GLN A 521 22.14 -11.44 31.39
C GLN A 521 22.09 -12.48 30.26
N ILE A 522 21.61 -12.07 29.09
CA ILE A 522 21.54 -12.87 27.85
C ILE A 522 22.25 -12.07 26.74
N ASP A 523 23.13 -12.71 25.97
CA ASP A 523 23.92 -12.05 24.92
C ASP A 523 23.24 -12.17 23.54
N VAL A 524 22.61 -13.32 23.28
CA VAL A 524 21.94 -13.63 22.00
C VAL A 524 20.52 -14.08 22.28
N LEU A 525 19.54 -13.37 21.70
CA LEU A 525 18.12 -13.73 21.80
C LEU A 525 17.63 -14.28 20.46
N VAL A 526 17.32 -15.57 20.45
CA VAL A 526 16.64 -16.24 19.34
C VAL A 526 15.15 -15.99 19.47
N SER A 527 14.49 -15.61 18.38
CA SER A 527 13.05 -15.44 18.41
C SER A 527 12.39 -15.64 17.06
N THR A 528 11.08 -15.80 17.12
CA THR A 528 10.19 -15.64 15.96
C THR A 528 9.88 -14.14 15.76
N THR A 529 8.94 -13.79 14.89
CA THR A 529 8.50 -12.39 14.67
C THR A 529 7.93 -11.69 15.91
N VAL A 530 7.83 -12.38 17.05
CA VAL A 530 7.29 -11.88 18.31
C VAL A 530 8.16 -10.76 18.93
N ILE A 531 9.38 -10.53 18.45
CA ILE A 531 10.18 -9.32 18.79
C ILE A 531 9.50 -8.02 18.30
N GLU A 532 8.38 -8.10 17.58
CA GLU A 532 7.46 -6.96 17.40
C GLU A 532 7.07 -6.25 18.70
N VAL A 533 7.15 -6.91 19.87
CA VAL A 533 6.89 -6.27 21.16
C VAL A 533 8.03 -5.31 21.53
N GLY A 534 7.93 -4.07 21.04
CA GLY A 534 8.31 -2.80 21.70
C GLY A 534 9.70 -2.55 22.29
N VAL A 535 10.41 -3.54 22.83
CA VAL A 535 11.42 -3.34 23.86
C VAL A 535 12.67 -2.65 23.33
N ASN A 536 13.00 -1.52 23.98
CA ASN A 536 14.24 -0.81 23.73
C ASN A 536 15.41 -1.49 24.46
N VAL A 537 16.36 -2.05 23.70
CA VAL A 537 17.62 -2.58 24.26
C VAL A 537 18.79 -1.83 23.61
N PRO A 538 19.34 -0.77 24.25
CA PRO A 538 20.38 0.08 23.65
C PRO A 538 21.66 -0.66 23.27
N ASN A 539 21.96 -1.77 23.95
CA ASN A 539 23.13 -2.61 23.71
C ASN A 539 22.93 -3.66 22.61
N ALA A 540 21.69 -3.85 22.11
CA ALA A 540 21.41 -4.71 20.99
C ALA A 540 21.79 -4.01 19.68
N THR A 541 22.95 -4.37 19.12
CA THR A 541 23.54 -3.71 17.95
C THR A 541 23.51 -4.59 16.71
N VAL A 542 23.27 -5.89 16.84
CA VAL A 542 23.25 -6.83 15.71
C VAL A 542 21.89 -7.49 15.58
N MET A 543 21.31 -7.41 14.39
CA MET A 543 20.09 -8.11 13.99
C MET A 543 20.44 -9.12 12.90
N VAL A 544 20.20 -10.41 13.13
CA VAL A 544 20.38 -11.48 12.14
C VAL A 544 19.02 -12.08 11.80
N ILE A 545 18.64 -12.05 10.52
CA ILE A 545 17.34 -12.55 10.05
C ILE A 545 17.58 -13.75 9.13
N MET A 546 17.15 -14.92 9.57
CA MET A 546 17.25 -16.18 8.83
C MET A 546 16.15 -16.29 7.78
N ASP A 547 16.46 -16.88 6.62
CA ASP A 547 15.58 -16.96 5.44
C ASP A 547 14.85 -15.63 5.15
N ALA A 548 15.61 -14.53 5.12
CA ALA A 548 15.06 -13.18 5.02
C ALA A 548 14.19 -12.96 3.76
N ASP A 549 14.35 -13.76 2.72
CA ASP A 549 13.52 -13.74 1.50
C ASP A 549 12.08 -14.21 1.70
N ARG A 550 11.76 -14.82 2.85
CA ARG A 550 10.39 -15.19 3.24
C ARG A 550 9.60 -14.05 3.87
N PHE A 551 10.26 -12.98 4.28
CA PHE A 551 9.61 -11.82 4.91
C PHE A 551 9.26 -10.75 3.86
N GLY A 552 8.19 -9.99 4.13
CA GLY A 552 7.90 -8.77 3.38
C GLY A 552 8.89 -7.64 3.71
N LEU A 553 9.06 -6.65 2.82
CA LEU A 553 9.97 -5.52 3.08
C LEU A 553 9.62 -4.75 4.35
N SER A 554 8.32 -4.53 4.57
CA SER A 554 7.80 -3.86 5.77
C SER A 554 8.19 -4.58 7.06
N GLN A 555 8.10 -5.92 7.10
CA GLN A 555 8.53 -6.73 8.25
C GLN A 555 10.05 -6.67 8.48
N LEU A 556 10.83 -6.81 7.40
CA LEU A 556 12.29 -6.70 7.46
C LEU A 556 12.73 -5.33 7.99
N HIS A 557 12.05 -4.26 7.56
CA HIS A 557 12.30 -2.91 8.03
C HIS A 557 12.01 -2.74 9.52
N GLN A 558 10.87 -3.25 10.00
CA GLN A 558 10.54 -3.23 11.42
C GLN A 558 11.58 -3.97 12.26
N LEU A 559 12.00 -5.17 11.82
CA LEU A 559 13.04 -5.96 12.49
C LEU A 559 14.38 -5.21 12.50
N ARG A 560 14.79 -4.63 11.37
CA ARG A 560 15.98 -3.77 11.29
C ARG A 560 15.91 -2.62 12.31
N GLY A 561 14.75 -1.98 12.46
CA GLY A 561 14.54 -0.87 13.39
C GLY A 561 14.60 -1.24 14.89
N ARG A 562 14.68 -2.54 15.24
CA ARG A 562 14.85 -2.99 16.63
C ARG A 562 16.28 -2.84 17.16
N VAL A 563 17.26 -2.62 16.28
CA VAL A 563 18.65 -2.31 16.65
C VAL A 563 18.99 -0.85 16.32
N GLY A 564 20.15 -0.35 16.77
CA GLY A 564 20.57 1.02 16.49
C GLY A 564 19.86 2.08 17.34
N ARG A 565 19.55 1.72 18.59
CA ARG A 565 18.98 2.63 19.61
C ARG A 565 20.02 3.29 20.52
N GLY A 566 21.27 2.82 20.49
CA GLY A 566 22.40 3.42 21.20
C GLY A 566 23.41 4.11 20.28
N ASN A 567 24.53 4.55 20.85
CA ASN A 567 25.60 5.28 20.12
C ASN A 567 26.56 4.35 19.33
N LYS A 568 26.44 3.03 19.51
CA LYS A 568 27.26 2.02 18.84
C LYS A 568 26.78 1.82 17.40
N GLN A 569 27.72 1.53 16.49
CA GLN A 569 27.37 1.13 15.13
C GLN A 569 26.55 -0.15 15.17
N SER A 570 25.43 -0.17 14.44
CA SER A 570 24.54 -1.33 14.39
C SER A 570 24.49 -1.95 13.00
N TYR A 571 24.14 -3.23 12.95
CA TYR A 571 24.19 -4.07 11.77
C TYR A 571 22.92 -4.90 11.62
N ALA A 572 22.41 -4.99 10.40
CA ALA A 572 21.32 -5.90 10.04
C ALA A 572 21.83 -6.88 8.98
N ILE A 573 21.87 -8.16 9.32
CA ILE A 573 22.36 -9.24 8.45
C ILE A 573 21.16 -10.06 7.97
N LEU A 574 20.91 -10.01 6.66
CA LEU A 574 19.85 -10.76 5.99
C LEU A 574 20.48 -12.04 5.46
N VAL A 575 20.14 -13.19 6.04
CA VAL A 575 20.64 -14.50 5.61
C VAL A 575 19.58 -15.12 4.70
N ALA A 576 19.85 -15.22 3.40
CA ALA A 576 18.85 -15.69 2.44
C ALA A 576 19.48 -16.24 1.16
N ASN A 577 18.87 -17.30 0.61
CA ASN A 577 19.22 -17.89 -0.69
C ASN A 577 18.00 -17.83 -1.66
N PRO A 578 17.52 -16.62 -2.03
CA PRO A 578 16.33 -16.44 -2.84
C PRO A 578 16.46 -17.11 -4.22
N LYS A 579 15.48 -17.95 -4.55
CA LYS A 579 15.41 -18.64 -5.85
C LYS A 579 14.69 -17.82 -6.92
N THR A 580 13.82 -16.90 -6.51
CA THR A 580 13.00 -16.06 -7.40
C THR A 580 13.64 -14.70 -7.61
N ASP A 581 13.35 -14.06 -8.76
CA ASP A 581 13.87 -12.71 -9.03
C ASP A 581 13.21 -11.64 -8.13
N SER A 582 11.94 -11.83 -7.77
CA SER A 582 11.26 -11.02 -6.74
C SER A 582 11.98 -11.10 -5.38
N GLY A 583 12.38 -12.29 -4.94
CA GLY A 583 13.13 -12.46 -3.70
C GLY A 583 14.51 -11.78 -3.73
N LYS A 584 15.24 -11.86 -4.84
CA LYS A 584 16.52 -11.16 -5.02
C LYS A 584 16.34 -9.65 -5.00
N GLN A 585 15.33 -9.14 -5.70
CA GLN A 585 15.02 -7.72 -5.76
C GLN A 585 14.68 -7.17 -4.38
N ARG A 586 13.90 -7.93 -3.58
CA ARG A 586 13.59 -7.59 -2.19
C ARG A 586 14.84 -7.44 -1.32
N MET A 587 15.77 -8.40 -1.39
CA MET A 587 17.02 -8.34 -0.63
C MET A 587 17.88 -7.14 -1.05
N LYS A 588 17.95 -6.87 -2.35
CA LYS A 588 18.70 -5.74 -2.90
C LYS A 588 18.14 -4.41 -2.39
N ILE A 589 16.83 -4.18 -2.52
CA ILE A 589 16.16 -2.96 -2.05
C ILE A 589 16.42 -2.74 -0.55
N MET A 590 16.30 -3.79 0.26
CA MET A 590 16.53 -3.71 1.70
C MET A 590 17.97 -3.33 2.08
N THR A 591 18.95 -3.61 1.21
CA THR A 591 20.36 -3.21 1.40
C THR A 591 20.69 -1.81 0.85
N GLU A 592 19.89 -1.28 -0.08
CA GLU A 592 20.17 -0.01 -0.77
C GLU A 592 19.59 1.21 -0.05
N THR A 593 18.53 1.04 0.74
CA THR A 593 17.89 2.15 1.43
C THR A 593 17.57 1.83 2.89
N THR A 594 17.78 2.82 3.75
CA THR A 594 17.33 2.80 5.14
C THR A 594 16.01 3.52 5.37
N ASN A 595 15.50 4.23 4.37
CA ASN A 595 14.25 4.98 4.45
C ASN A 595 13.04 4.04 4.34
N GLY A 596 12.31 3.91 5.44
CA GLY A 596 11.15 3.03 5.50
C GLY A 596 9.98 3.42 4.58
N PHE A 597 9.81 4.69 4.22
CA PHE A 597 8.78 5.11 3.26
C PHE A 597 9.09 4.59 1.85
N VAL A 598 10.34 4.69 1.43
CA VAL A 598 10.80 4.14 0.14
C VAL A 598 10.62 2.62 0.12
N LEU A 599 10.96 1.94 1.21
CA LEU A 599 10.73 0.49 1.31
C LEU A 599 9.26 0.11 1.21
N ALA A 600 8.37 0.89 1.80
CA ALA A 600 6.94 0.62 1.75
C ALA A 600 6.36 0.84 0.35
N GLU A 601 6.81 1.86 -0.38
CA GLU A 601 6.44 2.08 -1.78
C GLU A 601 6.91 0.93 -2.68
N GLU A 602 8.15 0.47 -2.49
CA GLU A 602 8.67 -0.67 -3.26
C GLU A 602 7.98 -1.99 -2.89
N ASP A 603 7.59 -2.20 -1.63
CA ASP A 603 6.80 -3.37 -1.20
C ASP A 603 5.44 -3.38 -1.92
N LEU A 604 4.80 -2.21 -2.00
CA LEU A 604 3.52 -2.02 -2.66
C LEU A 604 3.62 -2.26 -4.17
N LYS A 605 4.65 -1.71 -4.85
CA LYS A 605 4.91 -1.97 -6.27
C LYS A 605 5.17 -3.46 -6.55
N MET A 606 5.91 -4.14 -5.67
CA MET A 606 6.25 -5.56 -5.85
C MET A 606 5.06 -6.51 -5.64
N ARG A 607 4.11 -6.16 -4.76
CA ARG A 607 2.89 -6.95 -4.50
C ARG A 607 1.79 -6.69 -5.53
N GLY A 608 1.79 -5.51 -6.16
CA GLY A 608 0.68 -5.06 -7.01
C GLY A 608 -0.56 -4.69 -6.19
N SER A 609 -1.42 -3.83 -6.75
CA SER A 609 -2.62 -3.31 -6.09
C SER A 609 -3.68 -4.37 -5.73
N GLY A 610 -3.63 -5.56 -6.36
CA GLY A 610 -4.68 -6.60 -6.25
C GLY A 610 -4.51 -7.69 -5.19
N GLU A 611 -3.30 -7.95 -4.66
CA GLU A 611 -3.07 -9.07 -3.71
C GLU A 611 -2.94 -8.65 -2.24
N ILE A 612 -2.80 -7.35 -1.93
CA ILE A 612 -2.60 -6.88 -0.54
C ILE A 612 -3.81 -7.15 0.35
N PHE A 613 -4.98 -7.32 -0.24
CA PHE A 613 -6.20 -7.54 0.50
C PHE A 613 -6.92 -8.79 0.02
N GLY A 614 -6.61 -9.92 0.65
CA GLY A 614 -7.40 -11.13 0.52
C GLY A 614 -8.88 -10.83 0.76
N THR A 615 -9.73 -11.23 -0.20
CA THR A 615 -11.19 -11.32 -0.09
C THR A 615 -11.92 -10.08 0.43
N ARG A 616 -12.37 -9.20 -0.48
CA ARG A 616 -13.59 -8.34 -0.39
C ARG A 616 -13.83 -7.53 0.90
N GLN A 617 -12.82 -7.31 1.77
CA GLN A 617 -13.00 -6.70 3.09
C GLN A 617 -12.11 -5.48 3.36
N SER A 618 -11.31 -5.02 2.40
CA SER A 618 -10.51 -3.82 2.54
C SER A 618 -11.18 -2.64 1.84
N GLY A 619 -11.47 -1.58 2.58
CA GLY A 619 -12.15 -0.37 2.10
C GLY A 619 -11.38 0.50 1.10
N ILE A 620 -10.51 -0.07 0.26
CA ILE A 620 -9.92 0.62 -0.89
C ILE A 620 -10.79 0.31 -2.12
N PRO A 621 -11.32 1.32 -2.83
CA PRO A 621 -12.12 1.10 -4.02
C PRO A 621 -11.27 0.50 -5.16
N GLU A 622 -11.87 -0.41 -5.93
CA GLU A 622 -11.30 -0.89 -7.18
C GLU A 622 -11.50 0.17 -8.26
N PHE A 623 -10.40 0.79 -8.68
CA PHE A 623 -10.40 1.70 -9.82
C PHE A 623 -10.39 0.93 -11.15
N GLN A 624 -11.11 1.45 -12.15
CA GLN A 624 -11.18 0.87 -13.48
C GLN A 624 -9.87 1.05 -14.24
N VAL A 625 -9.20 2.20 -14.08
CA VAL A 625 -8.04 2.58 -14.88
C VAL A 625 -6.88 3.10 -14.03
N ALA A 626 -7.15 3.87 -12.98
CA ALA A 626 -6.12 4.40 -12.11
C ALA A 626 -5.47 3.30 -11.25
N ASP A 627 -4.16 3.38 -11.07
CA ASP A 627 -3.45 2.61 -10.06
C ASP A 627 -2.92 3.59 -9.01
N LEU A 628 -3.36 3.44 -7.76
CA LEU A 628 -2.98 4.36 -6.67
C LEU A 628 -1.47 4.48 -6.45
N VAL A 629 -0.71 3.45 -6.82
CA VAL A 629 0.74 3.37 -6.62
C VAL A 629 1.46 4.05 -7.77
N GLU A 630 1.14 3.65 -9.00
CA GLU A 630 1.78 4.18 -10.20
C GLU A 630 1.37 5.64 -10.47
N ASP A 631 0.14 6.00 -10.13
CA ASP A 631 -0.47 7.31 -10.42
C ASP A 631 -0.48 8.25 -9.21
N TYR A 632 0.37 8.02 -8.21
CA TYR A 632 0.46 8.88 -7.02
C TYR A 632 0.55 10.39 -7.34
N PRO A 633 1.34 10.85 -8.34
CA PRO A 633 1.38 12.28 -8.66
C PRO A 633 0.01 12.84 -9.09
N ILE A 634 -0.81 12.03 -9.79
CA ILE A 634 -2.16 12.42 -10.21
C ILE A 634 -3.09 12.43 -8.98
N LEU A 635 -2.99 11.42 -8.12
CA LEU A 635 -3.74 11.33 -6.86
C LEU A 635 -3.47 12.54 -5.95
N GLU A 636 -2.21 12.92 -5.77
CA GLU A 636 -1.84 14.04 -4.89
C GLU A 636 -2.41 15.36 -5.41
N GLU A 637 -2.37 15.59 -6.72
CA GLU A 637 -2.94 16.78 -7.33
C GLU A 637 -4.47 16.78 -7.25
N ALA A 638 -5.11 15.63 -7.53
CA ALA A 638 -6.55 15.44 -7.37
C ALA A 638 -7.01 15.77 -5.93
N ARG A 639 -6.24 15.34 -4.92
CA ARG A 639 -6.51 15.67 -3.51
C ARG A 639 -6.42 17.18 -3.23
N LYS A 640 -5.39 17.85 -3.74
CA LYS A 640 -5.23 19.31 -3.57
C LYS A 640 -6.41 20.06 -4.17
N VAL A 641 -6.82 19.66 -5.38
CA VAL A 641 -7.98 20.24 -6.07
C VAL A 641 -9.27 19.96 -5.29
N ALA A 642 -9.51 18.72 -4.87
CA ALA A 642 -10.68 18.36 -4.09
C ALA A 642 -10.78 19.16 -2.77
N SER A 643 -9.68 19.29 -2.04
CA SER A 643 -9.63 20.09 -0.81
C SER A 643 -9.90 21.59 -1.07
N GLN A 644 -9.33 22.16 -2.14
CA GLN A 644 -9.62 23.54 -2.56
C GLN A 644 -11.09 23.76 -2.91
N ILE A 645 -11.72 22.78 -3.56
CA ILE A 645 -13.13 22.84 -3.92
C ILE A 645 -13.98 22.82 -2.65
N VAL A 646 -13.80 21.83 -1.78
CA VAL A 646 -14.64 21.66 -0.58
C VAL A 646 -14.46 22.81 0.42
N THR A 647 -13.28 23.42 0.50
CA THR A 647 -13.04 24.62 1.35
C THR A 647 -13.67 25.90 0.80
N THR A 648 -14.14 25.91 -0.45
CA THR A 648 -14.84 27.07 -1.02
C THR A 648 -16.26 27.17 -0.43
N PRO A 649 -16.67 28.32 0.15
CA PRO A 649 -18.01 28.48 0.69
C PRO A 649 -19.08 28.19 -0.37
N ASN A 650 -20.07 27.36 -0.03
CA ASN A 650 -21.14 26.93 -0.92
C ASN A 650 -20.65 26.37 -2.27
N TRP A 651 -19.53 25.63 -2.28
CA TRP A 651 -18.95 25.08 -3.50
C TRP A 651 -19.95 24.26 -4.33
N ARG A 652 -20.92 23.58 -3.70
CA ARG A 652 -22.00 22.83 -4.37
C ARG A 652 -22.88 23.71 -5.27
N GLU A 653 -22.99 25.01 -4.98
CA GLU A 653 -23.75 26.00 -5.76
C GLU A 653 -22.83 26.87 -6.62
N HIS A 654 -21.52 26.76 -6.45
CA HIS A 654 -20.56 27.60 -7.15
C HIS A 654 -20.54 27.28 -8.66
N PRO A 655 -20.63 28.27 -9.57
CA PRO A 655 -20.74 28.02 -11.01
C PRO A 655 -19.63 27.13 -11.59
N ASP A 656 -18.42 27.25 -11.06
CA ASP A 656 -17.27 26.46 -11.52
C ASP A 656 -17.29 25.01 -11.00
N TRP A 657 -17.98 24.70 -9.91
CA TRP A 657 -17.90 23.40 -9.22
C TRP A 657 -19.22 22.64 -9.16
N HIS A 658 -20.36 23.30 -9.42
CA HIS A 658 -21.70 22.70 -9.39
C HIS A 658 -21.82 21.44 -10.26
N LEU A 659 -21.08 21.38 -11.38
CA LEU A 659 -21.03 20.16 -12.20
C LEU A 659 -20.55 18.94 -11.41
N LEU A 660 -19.55 19.11 -10.54
CA LEU A 660 -18.99 18.03 -9.74
C LEU A 660 -19.98 17.54 -8.68
N SER A 661 -20.74 18.45 -8.05
CA SER A 661 -21.75 18.06 -7.04
C SER A 661 -22.88 17.25 -7.66
N LEU A 662 -23.36 17.63 -8.85
CA LEU A 662 -24.39 16.86 -9.57
C LEU A 662 -23.94 15.43 -9.89
N TYR A 663 -22.64 15.23 -10.16
CA TYR A 663 -22.09 13.88 -10.40
C TYR A 663 -21.89 13.08 -9.11
N LEU A 664 -21.58 13.73 -7.99
CA LEU A 664 -21.46 13.07 -6.69
C LEU A 664 -22.82 12.55 -6.19
N GLU A 665 -23.87 13.37 -6.27
CA GLU A 665 -25.25 12.97 -5.88
C GLU A 665 -25.79 11.80 -6.72
N LYS A 666 -25.41 11.73 -8.00
CA LYS A 666 -25.77 10.60 -8.87
C LYS A 666 -25.11 9.28 -8.46
N GLN A 667 -23.96 9.31 -7.80
CA GLN A 667 -23.24 8.10 -7.37
C GLN A 667 -23.72 7.56 -6.02
N GLU A 668 -24.27 8.38 -5.13
CA GLU A 668 -24.89 7.92 -3.86
C GLU A 668 -26.15 7.06 -4.07
N HIS A 669 -26.73 7.06 -5.26
CA HIS A 669 -27.93 6.29 -5.60
C HIS A 669 -27.66 4.95 -6.31
N LEU A 670 -26.41 4.51 -6.36
CA LEU A 670 -26.01 3.19 -6.89
C LEU A 670 -25.50 2.32 -5.74
N ASP A 671 -26.42 1.89 -4.88
CA ASP A 671 -26.23 0.80 -3.88
C ASP A 671 -26.05 -0.58 -4.53
#